data_AF-A0A9P6D9X5-F1
#
_entry.id   AF-A0A9P6D9X5-F1
#
_cell.length_a   1.000
_cell.length_b   1.000
_cell.length_c   1.000
_cell.angle_alpha   90.00
_cell.angle_beta   90.00
_cell.angle_gamma   90.00
#
_symmetry.space_group_name_H-M   'P 1'
#
loop_
_entity.id
_entity.type
_entity.pdbx_description
1 polymer ?
#
loop_
_entity_poly.entity_id
_entity_poly.type
_entity_poly.pdbx_seq_one_letter_code
_entity_poly.pdbx_strand_id
1 'polypeptide(L)'
;MPIVQFAPFASLVQPSFWHELTSLKVDVLRLSDDAIPVIATYTTGRSVKDRETGQEIVLGCNVTVGAESFRKGHQRPSAGAVVAQGTVKNFNTIEEFKSADKSSLFNHEADIIWESILRNQDTSLLTRFLLISYADLKKYKYYYWFAFPAFAAKPAWEIDDRGWVSAEEAFSQDALNGIYTQLRQSQKHASFFLISDKNQVLGVDKFESETQATIAFIDPSAATNNPGWPLRNLLAYLRALYPQKTSSLRVICWRDNVSENSPSTGAWKSRFGVLSAGASVESTSRLTAVGWEKNMQGKLAPRVADLAPMMDPASRLADQAVDLNLKLMRWRILPSLDLDKVASTRCLLLGAGTLGCYVARTLMGWGVRTITFVDSARVSFSNPVRQPLFEFEDCLEGGKPKAACAAARLKKIFPGVNAKGYNLSIPMPGHPVPPPSVAQTKADVEALEKLFDEHDAVFLLMDSRESRWLPTVMGASKGKIVLNAALGFDTFLVMRHGARGKASTTTPADGKFPLGCYYCNDIVAPADSLTDRTLDQMCTVTRPGLASIAASTAVELLASLLQHPDGINAPAPPPQQGNELADPSQSGSALGLVPHQLRGFLAQFRNLSIVGPAYDRCTGCSDTVLNAYEKEGFDMMLKAFNEPKYLETLTGLDKLYEEGQAALDNVDWDVDEGGEGSGDDF
;
A
#
# COMPACT_ATOMS: atom_id res chain seq x y z
N MET A 1 -46.00 -6.54 35.60
CA MET A 1 -44.85 -7.29 35.12
C MET A 1 -44.33 -6.66 33.83
N PRO A 2 -43.01 -6.37 33.72
CA PRO A 2 -42.43 -5.78 32.51
C PRO A 2 -42.30 -6.79 31.36
N ILE A 3 -42.39 -6.31 30.11
CA ILE A 3 -42.21 -7.13 28.91
C ILE A 3 -40.73 -7.52 28.77
N VAL A 4 -40.47 -8.79 28.46
CA VAL A 4 -39.10 -9.29 28.24
C VAL A 4 -38.47 -8.66 27.00
N GLN A 5 -37.32 -8.02 27.18
CA GLN A 5 -36.47 -7.54 26.10
C GLN A 5 -35.36 -8.56 25.80
N PHE A 6 -34.94 -8.65 24.54
CA PHE A 6 -33.97 -9.65 24.07
C PHE A 6 -32.79 -8.95 23.40
N ALA A 7 -31.58 -9.41 23.68
CA ALA A 7 -30.38 -8.96 23.01
C ALA A 7 -30.29 -9.57 21.59
N PRO A 8 -30.20 -8.76 20.53
CA PRO A 8 -30.14 -9.26 19.15
C PRO A 8 -28.79 -9.91 18.85
N PHE A 9 -28.80 -10.91 17.96
CA PHE A 9 -27.58 -11.45 17.38
C PHE A 9 -26.86 -10.41 16.52
N ALA A 10 -25.54 -10.40 16.61
CA ALA A 10 -24.64 -9.64 15.75
C ALA A 10 -23.76 -10.61 14.95
N SER A 11 -23.56 -10.33 13.67
CA SER A 11 -22.72 -11.16 12.80
C SER A 11 -21.25 -10.77 12.91
N LEU A 12 -20.37 -11.78 12.98
CA LEU A 12 -18.92 -11.65 12.90
C LEU A 12 -18.41 -12.51 11.74
N VAL A 13 -18.08 -11.88 10.61
CA VAL A 13 -17.61 -12.57 9.41
C VAL A 13 -16.10 -12.53 9.33
N GLN A 14 -15.44 -13.69 9.34
CA GLN A 14 -13.98 -13.76 9.19
C GLN A 14 -13.56 -13.49 7.74
N PRO A 15 -12.39 -12.89 7.47
CA PRO A 15 -11.87 -12.72 6.11
C PRO A 15 -11.78 -14.04 5.32
N SER A 16 -11.48 -15.15 6.02
CA SER A 16 -11.42 -16.51 5.46
C SER A 16 -12.74 -16.95 4.81
N PHE A 17 -13.89 -16.52 5.35
CA PHE A 17 -15.20 -16.80 4.77
C PHE A 17 -15.35 -16.18 3.37
N TRP A 18 -14.90 -14.93 3.20
CA TRP A 18 -14.98 -14.23 1.91
C TRP A 18 -14.03 -14.82 0.88
N HIS A 19 -12.85 -15.25 1.29
CA HIS A 19 -11.91 -15.96 0.43
C HIS A 19 -12.52 -17.26 -0.11
N GLU A 20 -13.12 -18.07 0.77
CA GLU A 20 -13.77 -19.32 0.38
C GLU A 20 -15.00 -19.06 -0.52
N LEU A 21 -15.81 -18.05 -0.19
CA LEU A 21 -16.95 -17.66 -1.04
C LEU A 21 -16.51 -17.22 -2.44
N THR A 22 -15.41 -16.46 -2.55
CA THR A 22 -14.83 -16.09 -3.86
C THR A 22 -14.38 -17.32 -4.64
N SER A 23 -13.59 -18.20 -4.01
CA SER A 23 -13.10 -19.45 -4.60
C SER A 23 -14.27 -20.29 -5.13
N LEU A 24 -15.28 -20.50 -4.28
CA LEU A 24 -16.44 -21.30 -4.60
C LEU A 24 -17.32 -20.66 -5.69
N LYS A 25 -17.40 -19.32 -5.76
CA LYS A 25 -18.10 -18.60 -6.83
C LYS A 25 -17.39 -18.71 -8.18
N VAL A 26 -16.07 -18.59 -8.21
CA VAL A 26 -15.27 -18.65 -9.44
C VAL A 26 -15.19 -20.08 -9.97
N ASP A 27 -14.89 -21.04 -9.10
CA ASP A 27 -14.52 -22.38 -9.52
C ASP A 27 -15.73 -23.33 -9.66
N VAL A 28 -16.75 -23.17 -8.80
CA VAL A 28 -17.87 -24.12 -8.67
C VAL A 28 -19.19 -23.54 -9.17
N LEU A 29 -19.67 -22.45 -8.58
CA LEU A 29 -21.03 -21.93 -8.83
C LEU A 29 -21.15 -21.22 -10.18
N ARG A 30 -20.10 -20.50 -10.59
CA ARG A 30 -20.06 -19.69 -11.81
C ARG A 30 -21.22 -18.68 -11.88
N LEU A 31 -22.27 -19.02 -12.63
CA LEU A 31 -23.47 -18.19 -12.82
C LEU A 31 -24.65 -18.62 -11.94
N SER A 32 -24.56 -19.76 -11.25
CA SER A 32 -25.61 -20.18 -10.31
C SER A 32 -25.69 -19.18 -9.17
N ASP A 33 -26.90 -18.72 -8.89
CA ASP A 33 -27.24 -17.89 -7.73
C ASP A 33 -27.91 -18.73 -6.63
N ASP A 34 -27.86 -20.06 -6.70
CA ASP A 34 -28.56 -20.96 -5.77
C ASP A 34 -28.15 -20.72 -4.30
N ALA A 35 -29.09 -20.95 -3.38
CA ALA A 35 -28.82 -20.82 -1.96
C ALA A 35 -27.97 -21.99 -1.46
N ILE A 36 -26.92 -21.68 -0.69
CA ILE A 36 -25.93 -22.66 -0.22
C ILE A 36 -26.08 -22.84 1.28
N PRO A 37 -26.16 -24.08 1.79
CA PRO A 37 -26.17 -24.31 3.22
C PRO A 37 -24.82 -23.95 3.83
N VAL A 38 -24.86 -23.24 4.96
CA VAL A 38 -23.68 -22.85 5.73
C VAL A 38 -23.88 -23.10 7.21
N ILE A 39 -22.77 -23.28 7.91
CA ILE A 39 -22.75 -23.48 9.35
C ILE A 39 -22.08 -22.28 10.01
N ALA A 40 -22.74 -21.71 11.01
CA ALA A 40 -22.16 -20.72 11.90
C ALA A 40 -22.00 -21.30 13.30
N THR A 41 -21.16 -20.66 14.11
CA THR A 41 -21.02 -21.00 15.52
C THR A 41 -21.22 -19.78 16.42
N TYR A 42 -21.81 -20.00 17.59
CA TYR A 42 -21.86 -19.01 18.66
C TYR A 42 -21.46 -19.66 19.99
N THR A 43 -21.10 -18.85 20.97
CA THR A 43 -20.69 -19.31 22.31
C THR A 43 -21.46 -18.54 23.37
N THR A 44 -21.28 -18.90 24.65
CA THR A 44 -21.84 -18.13 25.75
C THR A 44 -21.34 -16.69 25.75
N GLY A 45 -22.18 -15.77 26.24
CA GLY A 45 -21.83 -14.36 26.38
C GLY A 45 -20.57 -14.16 27.21
N ARG A 46 -19.69 -13.27 26.76
CA ARG A 46 -18.44 -12.93 27.45
C ARG A 46 -18.48 -11.50 27.96
N SER A 47 -17.99 -11.28 29.17
CA SER A 47 -17.67 -9.95 29.71
C SER A 47 -16.15 -9.83 29.87
N VAL A 48 -15.60 -8.69 29.48
CA VAL A 48 -14.18 -8.36 29.65
C VAL A 48 -14.08 -7.17 30.58
N LYS A 49 -13.25 -7.27 31.61
CA LYS A 49 -12.98 -6.16 32.50
C LYS A 49 -12.00 -5.20 31.83
N ASP A 50 -12.43 -3.96 31.65
CA ASP A 50 -11.59 -2.90 31.13
C ASP A 50 -10.40 -2.65 32.07
N ARG A 51 -9.19 -2.58 31.51
CA ARG A 51 -7.96 -2.36 32.27
C ARG A 51 -7.84 -0.92 32.76
N GLU A 52 -8.46 0.04 32.08
CA GLU A 52 -8.36 1.46 32.44
C GLU A 52 -9.47 1.88 33.40
N THR A 53 -10.72 1.48 33.13
CA THR A 53 -11.89 1.90 33.94
C THR A 53 -12.28 0.89 35.02
N GLY A 54 -11.80 -0.36 34.95
CA GLY A 54 -12.19 -1.44 35.85
C GLY A 54 -13.63 -1.92 35.69
N GLN A 55 -14.40 -1.37 34.74
CA GLN A 55 -15.78 -1.77 34.47
C GLN A 55 -15.85 -3.04 33.61
N GLU A 56 -16.88 -3.86 33.81
CA GLU A 56 -17.14 -4.99 32.92
C GLU A 56 -17.80 -4.53 31.63
N ILE A 57 -17.10 -4.69 30.52
CA ILE A 57 -17.61 -4.48 29.17
C ILE A 57 -18.21 -5.79 28.68
N VAL A 58 -19.52 -5.77 28.45
CA VAL A 58 -20.27 -6.87 27.84
C VAL A 58 -19.93 -6.95 26.36
N LEU A 59 -19.38 -8.08 25.91
CA LEU A 59 -19.21 -8.34 24.49
C LEU A 59 -20.55 -8.70 23.86
N GLY A 60 -20.70 -8.32 22.58
CA GLY A 60 -21.91 -8.55 21.81
C GLY A 60 -22.27 -10.04 21.67
N CYS A 61 -23.56 -10.28 21.49
CA CYS A 61 -24.17 -11.58 21.20
C CYS A 61 -23.78 -12.02 19.77
N ASN A 62 -22.57 -12.57 19.59
CA ASN A 62 -21.96 -12.74 18.27
C ASN A 62 -22.18 -14.14 17.67
N VAL A 63 -22.54 -14.18 16.39
CA VAL A 63 -22.55 -15.38 15.54
C VAL A 63 -21.38 -15.28 14.56
N THR A 64 -20.49 -16.28 14.59
CA THR A 64 -19.26 -16.28 13.80
C THR A 64 -19.38 -17.21 12.59
N VAL A 65 -18.93 -16.72 11.43
CA VAL A 65 -18.77 -17.51 10.20
C VAL A 65 -17.35 -17.39 9.65
N GLY A 66 -16.79 -18.50 9.19
CA GLY A 66 -15.42 -18.66 8.70
C GLY A 66 -15.36 -19.55 7.44
N ALA A 67 -14.16 -19.92 6.98
CA ALA A 67 -14.02 -20.81 5.83
C ALA A 67 -14.61 -22.22 6.08
N GLU A 68 -14.58 -22.67 7.33
CA GLU A 68 -15.18 -23.92 7.78
C GLU A 68 -16.70 -23.97 7.58
N SER A 69 -17.36 -22.81 7.46
CA SER A 69 -18.81 -22.70 7.28
C SER A 69 -19.33 -23.38 6.01
N PHE A 70 -18.49 -23.56 4.98
CA PHE A 70 -18.86 -24.18 3.70
C PHE A 70 -18.55 -25.70 3.62
N ARG A 71 -17.84 -26.27 4.59
CA ARG A 71 -17.38 -27.66 4.53
C ARG A 71 -18.55 -28.63 4.78
N LYS A 72 -18.77 -29.57 3.86
CA LYS A 72 -19.73 -30.67 4.03
C LYS A 72 -19.12 -31.74 4.95
N GLY A 73 -19.42 -31.68 6.24
CA GLY A 73 -19.02 -32.71 7.20
C GLY A 73 -19.11 -32.25 8.65
N HIS A 74 -19.44 -33.17 9.56
CA HIS A 74 -19.55 -32.93 11.00
C HIS A 74 -18.18 -32.71 11.64
N GLN A 75 -17.51 -31.59 11.37
CA GLN A 75 -16.46 -31.14 12.29
C GLN A 75 -17.15 -30.83 13.61
N ARG A 76 -16.80 -31.59 14.65
CA ARG A 76 -17.34 -31.33 16.00
C ARG A 76 -16.95 -29.89 16.35
N PRO A 77 -17.92 -29.04 16.72
CA PRO A 77 -17.60 -27.70 17.22
C PRO A 77 -16.64 -27.82 18.40
N SER A 78 -15.82 -26.79 18.61
CA SER A 78 -15.01 -26.69 19.82
C SER A 78 -15.90 -26.84 21.05
N ALA A 79 -15.40 -27.47 22.11
CA ALA A 79 -16.16 -27.66 23.34
C ALA A 79 -16.81 -26.34 23.80
N GLY A 80 -18.12 -26.33 24.04
CA GLY A 80 -18.88 -25.14 24.45
C GLY A 80 -19.38 -24.23 23.31
N ALA A 81 -19.06 -24.52 22.05
CA ALA A 81 -19.62 -23.80 20.91
C ALA A 81 -20.90 -24.48 20.40
N VAL A 82 -21.90 -23.66 20.10
CA VAL A 82 -23.18 -24.08 19.55
C VAL A 82 -23.20 -23.87 18.05
N VAL A 83 -23.67 -24.89 17.34
CA VAL A 83 -23.82 -24.88 15.89
C VAL A 83 -25.17 -24.24 15.51
N ALA A 84 -25.12 -23.22 14.67
CA ALA A 84 -26.27 -22.62 14.03
C ALA A 84 -26.23 -22.95 12.53
N GLN A 85 -27.31 -23.55 12.01
CA GLN A 85 -27.42 -23.85 10.58
C GLN A 85 -28.00 -22.65 9.84
N GLY A 86 -27.58 -22.40 8.61
CA GLY A 86 -28.13 -21.29 7.83
C GLY A 86 -27.93 -21.46 6.35
N THR A 87 -28.33 -20.44 5.61
CA THR A 87 -28.23 -20.39 4.14
C THR A 87 -27.56 -19.09 3.69
N VAL A 88 -26.72 -19.19 2.66
CA VAL A 88 -26.16 -18.03 1.96
C VAL A 88 -26.78 -17.95 0.57
N LYS A 89 -27.43 -16.84 0.26
CA LYS A 89 -27.88 -16.49 -1.09
C LYS A 89 -26.96 -15.39 -1.62
N ASN A 90 -25.99 -15.76 -2.46
CA ASN A 90 -25.12 -14.80 -3.12
C ASN A 90 -25.72 -14.42 -4.49
N PHE A 91 -25.91 -13.12 -4.72
CA PHE A 91 -26.37 -12.57 -5.99
C PHE A 91 -25.20 -12.32 -6.96
N ASN A 92 -25.49 -12.31 -8.26
CA ASN A 92 -24.49 -12.08 -9.29
C ASN A 92 -24.31 -10.60 -9.61
N THR A 93 -25.40 -9.84 -9.58
CA THR A 93 -25.39 -8.39 -9.80
C THR A 93 -25.82 -7.63 -8.55
N ILE A 94 -25.39 -6.37 -8.44
CA ILE A 94 -25.77 -5.51 -7.32
C ILE A 94 -27.23 -5.07 -7.44
N GLU A 95 -27.74 -4.99 -8.67
CA GLU A 95 -29.12 -4.67 -9.00
C GLU A 95 -30.06 -5.74 -8.46
N GLU A 96 -29.77 -7.03 -8.71
CA GLU A 96 -30.51 -8.16 -8.14
C GLU A 96 -30.50 -8.14 -6.61
N PHE A 97 -29.34 -7.90 -5.99
CA PHE A 97 -29.25 -7.80 -4.53
C PHE A 97 -30.15 -6.69 -3.95
N LYS A 98 -30.22 -5.54 -4.63
CA LYS A 98 -31.06 -4.40 -4.22
C LYS A 98 -32.54 -4.70 -4.42
N SER A 99 -32.93 -5.22 -5.58
CA SER A 99 -34.33 -5.50 -5.96
C SER A 99 -34.90 -6.78 -5.35
N ALA A 100 -34.06 -7.67 -4.82
CA ALA A 100 -34.49 -8.91 -4.19
C ALA A 100 -35.51 -8.67 -3.08
N ASP A 101 -36.59 -9.46 -3.10
CA ASP A 101 -37.61 -9.47 -2.06
C ASP A 101 -37.06 -10.13 -0.79
N LYS A 102 -36.51 -9.28 0.06
CA LYS A 102 -35.91 -9.66 1.35
C LYS A 102 -36.97 -10.22 2.31
N SER A 103 -38.24 -9.85 2.15
CA SER A 103 -39.31 -10.30 3.02
C SER A 103 -39.71 -11.74 2.73
N SER A 104 -39.80 -12.14 1.45
CA SER A 104 -40.07 -13.54 1.10
C SER A 104 -38.93 -14.46 1.47
N LEU A 105 -37.67 -14.09 1.21
CA LEU A 105 -36.49 -14.86 1.62
C LEU A 105 -36.45 -15.06 3.15
N PHE A 106 -36.73 -14.00 3.92
CA PHE A 106 -36.79 -14.08 5.37
C PHE A 106 -37.94 -14.98 5.86
N ASN A 107 -39.13 -14.86 5.26
CA ASN A 107 -40.28 -15.66 5.64
C ASN A 107 -40.10 -17.14 5.32
N HIS A 108 -39.47 -17.46 4.18
CA HIS A 108 -39.16 -18.85 3.82
C HIS A 108 -38.32 -19.54 4.90
N GLU A 109 -37.27 -18.87 5.40
CA GLU A 109 -36.44 -19.41 6.48
C GLU A 109 -37.19 -19.52 7.80
N ALA A 110 -38.11 -18.59 8.10
CA ALA A 110 -38.98 -18.67 9.27
C ALA A 110 -40.02 -19.81 9.15
N ASP A 111 -40.54 -20.09 7.95
CA ASP A 111 -41.46 -21.20 7.69
C ASP A 111 -40.75 -22.54 7.94
N ILE A 112 -39.50 -22.70 7.50
CA ILE A 112 -38.68 -23.91 7.80
C ILE A 112 -38.56 -24.15 9.31
N ILE A 113 -38.28 -23.10 10.09
CA ILE A 113 -38.21 -23.22 11.55
C ILE A 113 -39.58 -23.65 12.10
N TRP A 114 -40.67 -23.02 11.67
CA TRP A 114 -42.02 -23.31 12.15
C TRP A 114 -42.48 -24.74 11.82
N GLU A 115 -42.23 -25.20 10.60
CA GLU A 115 -42.51 -26.58 10.20
C GLU A 115 -41.69 -27.60 11.00
N SER A 116 -40.42 -27.30 11.28
CA SER A 116 -39.58 -28.14 12.14
C SER A 116 -40.14 -28.26 13.56
N ILE A 117 -40.66 -27.16 14.12
CA ILE A 117 -41.30 -27.15 15.45
C ILE A 117 -42.50 -28.09 15.45
N LEU A 118 -43.44 -27.93 14.50
CA LEU A 118 -44.71 -28.65 14.52
C LEU A 118 -44.61 -30.12 14.08
N ARG A 119 -43.79 -30.43 13.06
CA ARG A 119 -43.69 -31.78 12.49
C ARG A 119 -42.61 -32.64 13.10
N ASN A 120 -41.41 -32.07 13.26
CA ASN A 120 -40.22 -32.83 13.65
C ASN A 120 -39.93 -32.75 15.15
N GLN A 121 -40.51 -31.76 15.84
CA GLN A 121 -40.26 -31.45 17.25
C GLN A 121 -38.75 -31.32 17.57
N ASP A 122 -37.94 -30.90 16.60
CA ASP A 122 -36.49 -30.77 16.73
C ASP A 122 -36.08 -29.32 17.08
N THR A 123 -35.11 -29.20 17.99
CA THR A 123 -34.56 -27.92 18.46
C THR A 123 -33.33 -27.47 17.67
N SER A 124 -32.77 -28.33 16.81
CA SER A 124 -31.53 -28.06 16.06
C SER A 124 -31.64 -26.86 15.10
N LEU A 125 -32.84 -26.59 14.58
CA LEU A 125 -33.11 -25.51 13.62
C LEU A 125 -33.59 -24.21 14.27
N LEU A 126 -33.73 -24.15 15.60
CA LEU A 126 -34.26 -22.94 16.27
C LEU A 126 -33.32 -21.74 16.18
N THR A 127 -32.01 -21.94 15.96
CA THR A 127 -31.04 -20.85 15.77
C THR A 127 -30.66 -20.67 14.30
N ARG A 128 -31.58 -20.96 13.39
CA ARG A 128 -31.33 -20.85 11.95
C ARG A 128 -31.13 -19.40 11.52
N PHE A 129 -30.25 -19.17 10.54
CA PHE A 129 -29.95 -17.82 10.03
C PHE A 129 -29.92 -17.77 8.49
N LEU A 130 -30.05 -16.56 7.96
CA LEU A 130 -29.97 -16.25 6.53
C LEU A 130 -28.88 -15.20 6.31
N LEU A 131 -28.05 -15.40 5.29
CA LEU A 131 -27.10 -14.43 4.79
C LEU A 131 -27.39 -14.14 3.32
N ILE A 132 -27.74 -12.90 3.00
CA ILE A 132 -27.76 -12.43 1.61
C ILE A 132 -26.48 -11.66 1.32
N SER A 133 -25.87 -11.89 0.15
CA SER A 133 -24.62 -11.22 -0.21
C SER A 133 -24.49 -10.91 -1.69
N TYR A 134 -23.64 -9.94 -2.01
CA TYR A 134 -23.14 -9.66 -3.35
C TYR A 134 -21.63 -9.40 -3.25
N ALA A 135 -20.86 -10.19 -3.98
CA ALA A 135 -19.40 -10.11 -4.04
C ALA A 135 -18.93 -9.42 -5.33
N ASP A 136 -18.34 -8.22 -5.21
CA ASP A 136 -17.59 -7.55 -6.28
C ASP A 136 -16.15 -8.07 -6.27
N LEU A 137 -15.90 -9.10 -7.09
CA LEU A 137 -14.61 -9.77 -7.18
C LEU A 137 -13.52 -8.91 -7.82
N LYS A 138 -13.87 -7.83 -8.53
CA LYS A 138 -12.89 -6.92 -9.14
C LYS A 138 -12.36 -5.93 -8.11
N LYS A 139 -13.21 -5.48 -7.20
CA LYS A 139 -12.84 -4.52 -6.14
C LYS A 139 -12.61 -5.18 -4.79
N TYR A 140 -12.80 -6.50 -4.67
CA TYR A 140 -12.79 -7.24 -3.40
C TYR A 140 -13.70 -6.61 -2.34
N LYS A 141 -14.89 -6.14 -2.77
CA LYS A 141 -15.91 -5.53 -1.91
C LYS A 141 -17.10 -6.47 -1.78
N TYR A 142 -17.49 -6.73 -0.54
CA TYR A 142 -18.56 -7.67 -0.21
C TYR A 142 -19.70 -6.94 0.48
N TYR A 143 -20.86 -6.92 -0.16
CA TYR A 143 -22.09 -6.37 0.38
C TYR A 143 -22.87 -7.52 0.99
N TYR A 144 -23.31 -7.39 2.24
CA TYR A 144 -23.97 -8.50 2.92
C TYR A 144 -24.95 -8.06 3.98
N TRP A 145 -25.93 -8.91 4.28
CA TRP A 145 -26.91 -8.66 5.33
C TRP A 145 -27.36 -9.97 5.98
N PHE A 146 -27.18 -10.06 7.30
CA PHE A 146 -27.66 -11.19 8.09
C PHE A 146 -29.10 -10.98 8.56
N ALA A 147 -29.83 -12.09 8.61
CA ALA A 147 -31.10 -12.21 9.28
C ALA A 147 -31.07 -13.42 10.23
N PHE A 148 -31.60 -13.22 11.43
CA PHE A 148 -31.77 -14.24 12.46
C PHE A 148 -33.26 -14.37 12.78
N PRO A 149 -34.04 -15.14 12.00
CA PRO A 149 -35.48 -15.22 12.17
C PRO A 149 -35.88 -15.64 13.58
N ALA A 150 -36.62 -14.78 14.27
CA ALA A 150 -37.16 -15.07 15.59
C ALA A 150 -38.64 -14.70 15.73
N PHE A 151 -39.41 -15.59 16.35
CA PHE A 151 -40.86 -15.40 16.48
C PHE A 151 -41.20 -14.42 17.61
N ALA A 152 -42.18 -13.55 17.35
CA ALA A 152 -42.75 -12.64 18.34
C ALA A 152 -44.05 -13.23 18.90
N ALA A 153 -44.08 -13.49 20.21
CA ALA A 153 -45.26 -13.99 20.89
C ALA A 153 -46.36 -12.91 20.97
N LYS A 154 -47.63 -13.34 20.83
CA LYS A 154 -48.83 -12.54 21.08
C LYS A 154 -49.79 -13.36 21.94
N PRO A 155 -50.07 -13.00 23.21
CA PRO A 155 -49.50 -11.88 23.98
C PRO A 155 -47.99 -12.02 24.21
N ALA A 156 -47.33 -10.89 24.47
CA ALA A 156 -45.90 -10.86 24.76
C ALA A 156 -45.59 -11.56 26.09
N TRP A 157 -44.34 -12.05 26.23
CA TRP A 157 -43.88 -12.62 27.49
C TRP A 157 -43.53 -11.50 28.48
N GLU A 158 -44.02 -11.66 29.70
CA GLU A 158 -43.75 -10.77 30.83
C GLU A 158 -42.89 -11.50 31.85
N ILE A 159 -41.95 -10.79 32.48
CA ILE A 159 -41.11 -11.33 33.55
C ILE A 159 -41.65 -10.91 34.91
N ASP A 160 -41.52 -11.79 35.91
CA ASP A 160 -41.81 -11.49 37.31
C ASP A 160 -41.14 -10.18 37.77
N ASP A 161 -41.69 -9.51 38.80
CA ASP A 161 -41.22 -8.19 39.26
C ASP A 161 -39.78 -8.23 39.80
N ARG A 162 -39.27 -9.42 40.14
CA ARG A 162 -37.86 -9.66 40.50
C ARG A 162 -36.89 -9.57 39.32
N GLY A 163 -37.39 -9.60 38.09
CA GLY A 163 -36.56 -9.57 36.88
C GLY A 163 -35.66 -10.80 36.75
N TRP A 164 -34.52 -10.61 36.07
CA TRP A 164 -33.49 -11.64 35.91
C TRP A 164 -32.53 -11.62 37.10
N VAL A 165 -32.58 -12.67 37.93
CA VAL A 165 -31.76 -12.82 39.14
C VAL A 165 -30.54 -13.72 38.89
N SER A 166 -29.61 -13.77 39.85
CA SER A 166 -28.49 -14.72 39.76
C SER A 166 -29.00 -16.16 39.76
N ALA A 167 -28.38 -17.06 38.99
CA ALA A 167 -28.72 -18.48 39.03
C ALA A 167 -28.54 -19.09 40.43
N GLU A 168 -27.63 -18.54 41.25
CA GLU A 168 -27.37 -18.97 42.63
C GLU A 168 -28.55 -18.70 43.58
N GLU A 169 -29.46 -17.77 43.24
CA GLU A 169 -30.65 -17.51 44.05
C GLU A 169 -31.73 -18.58 43.85
N ALA A 170 -31.68 -19.31 42.72
CA ALA A 170 -32.65 -20.34 42.36
C ALA A 170 -32.10 -21.77 42.51
N PHE A 171 -30.78 -21.96 42.47
CA PHE A 171 -30.11 -23.25 42.53
C PHE A 171 -28.93 -23.20 43.50
N SER A 172 -28.68 -24.29 44.24
CA SER A 172 -27.49 -24.40 45.09
C SER A 172 -26.22 -24.50 44.23
N GLN A 173 -25.08 -24.10 44.79
CA GLN A 173 -23.80 -24.20 44.09
C GLN A 173 -23.47 -25.64 43.66
N ASP A 174 -23.80 -26.64 44.49
CA ASP A 174 -23.64 -28.06 44.15
C ASP A 174 -24.50 -28.47 42.94
N ALA A 175 -25.73 -27.94 42.86
CA ALA A 175 -26.61 -28.18 41.73
C ALA A 175 -26.04 -27.58 40.44
N LEU A 176 -25.55 -26.33 40.47
CA LEU A 176 -24.96 -25.66 39.32
C LEU A 176 -23.66 -26.36 38.84
N ASN A 177 -22.81 -26.79 39.78
CA ASN A 177 -21.62 -27.60 39.48
C ASN A 177 -21.98 -28.95 38.86
N GLY A 178 -23.04 -29.59 39.36
CA GLY A 178 -23.58 -30.83 38.80
C GLY A 178 -24.08 -30.64 37.36
N ILE A 179 -24.82 -29.56 37.10
CA ILE A 179 -25.33 -29.20 35.76
C ILE A 179 -24.16 -28.91 34.81
N TYR A 180 -23.17 -28.13 35.24
CA TYR A 180 -21.96 -27.83 34.46
C TYR A 180 -21.22 -29.10 34.04
N THR A 181 -21.04 -30.03 34.98
CA THR A 181 -20.35 -31.31 34.74
C THR A 181 -21.12 -32.18 33.75
N GLN A 182 -22.45 -32.26 33.88
CA GLN A 182 -23.32 -32.99 32.96
C GLN A 182 -23.29 -32.39 31.54
N LEU A 183 -23.33 -31.07 31.40
CA LEU A 183 -23.23 -30.38 30.11
C LEU A 183 -21.88 -30.63 29.43
N ARG A 184 -20.80 -30.70 30.20
CA ARG A 184 -19.45 -31.00 29.69
C ARG A 184 -19.31 -32.45 29.24
N GLN A 185 -19.90 -33.38 29.98
CA GLN A 185 -19.83 -34.82 29.68
C GLN A 185 -20.80 -35.24 28.56
N SER A 186 -21.82 -34.45 28.28
CA SER A 186 -22.76 -34.73 27.19
C SER A 186 -22.06 -34.73 25.84
N GLN A 187 -22.11 -35.85 25.12
CA GLN A 187 -21.63 -35.95 23.74
C GLN A 187 -22.48 -35.15 22.74
N LYS A 188 -23.73 -34.86 23.10
CA LYS A 188 -24.61 -33.96 22.35
C LYS A 188 -24.53 -32.59 23.01
N HIS A 189 -23.78 -31.66 22.41
CA HIS A 189 -23.80 -30.25 22.82
C HIS A 189 -25.19 -29.67 22.55
N ALA A 190 -26.09 -29.83 23.53
CA ALA A 190 -27.46 -29.38 23.40
C ALA A 190 -27.52 -27.85 23.59
N SER A 191 -27.86 -27.13 22.54
CA SER A 191 -28.08 -25.67 22.57
C SER A 191 -29.21 -25.28 23.53
N PHE A 192 -30.19 -26.17 23.67
CA PHE A 192 -31.38 -26.06 24.49
C PHE A 192 -31.55 -27.34 25.30
N PHE A 193 -31.84 -27.21 26.60
CA PHE A 193 -31.97 -28.34 27.50
C PHE A 193 -32.95 -28.04 28.63
N LEU A 194 -33.36 -29.07 29.37
CA LEU A 194 -34.20 -28.96 30.56
C LEU A 194 -33.42 -29.35 31.79
N ILE A 195 -33.75 -28.73 32.91
CA ILE A 195 -33.27 -29.08 34.24
C ILE A 195 -34.49 -29.59 35.01
N SER A 196 -34.46 -30.87 35.38
CA SER A 196 -35.52 -31.48 36.20
C SER A 196 -35.43 -31.02 37.66
N ASP A 197 -36.46 -31.33 38.46
CA ASP A 197 -36.49 -31.03 39.91
C ASP A 197 -35.33 -31.70 40.67
N LYS A 198 -34.72 -32.75 40.09
CA LYS A 198 -33.54 -33.44 40.65
C LYS A 198 -32.21 -32.90 40.12
N ASN A 199 -32.21 -31.73 39.47
CA ASN A 199 -31.04 -31.10 38.85
C ASN A 199 -30.34 -31.97 37.78
N GLN A 200 -31.12 -32.76 37.05
CA GLN A 200 -30.62 -33.54 35.91
C GLN A 200 -30.84 -32.80 34.60
N VAL A 201 -29.83 -32.81 33.73
CA VAL A 201 -29.89 -32.22 32.39
C VAL A 201 -30.58 -33.21 31.44
N LEU A 202 -31.74 -32.81 30.93
CA LEU A 202 -32.57 -33.58 30.02
C LEU A 202 -32.73 -32.85 28.67
N GLY A 203 -33.13 -33.58 27.63
CA GLY A 203 -33.53 -33.00 26.36
C GLY A 203 -34.88 -32.29 26.46
N VAL A 204 -35.11 -31.29 25.59
CA VAL A 204 -36.34 -30.49 25.56
C VAL A 204 -37.58 -31.31 25.20
N ASP A 205 -37.38 -32.44 24.52
CA ASP A 205 -38.40 -33.43 24.18
C ASP A 205 -39.14 -34.00 25.40
N LYS A 206 -38.51 -33.98 26.59
CA LYS A 206 -39.10 -34.52 27.83
C LYS A 206 -39.95 -33.52 28.61
N PHE A 207 -40.18 -32.32 28.08
CA PHE A 207 -40.88 -31.25 28.78
C PHE A 207 -42.28 -31.65 29.27
N GLU A 208 -43.00 -32.46 28.49
CA GLU A 208 -44.35 -32.90 28.86
C GLU A 208 -44.37 -33.83 30.08
N SER A 209 -43.35 -34.68 30.23
CA SER A 209 -43.29 -35.70 31.27
C SER A 209 -42.92 -35.16 32.65
N GLU A 210 -42.35 -33.95 32.73
CA GLU A 210 -41.92 -33.33 33.98
C GLU A 210 -43.04 -32.46 34.59
N THR A 211 -43.14 -32.48 35.92
CA THR A 211 -44.14 -31.71 36.68
C THR A 211 -43.70 -30.26 36.92
N GLN A 212 -42.41 -30.01 37.13
CA GLN A 212 -41.86 -28.67 37.41
C GLN A 212 -40.46 -28.46 36.80
N ALA A 213 -40.33 -28.58 35.47
CA ALA A 213 -39.05 -28.38 34.79
C ALA A 213 -38.61 -26.90 34.70
N THR A 214 -37.30 -26.66 34.77
CA THR A 214 -36.68 -25.37 34.41
C THR A 214 -36.03 -25.48 33.03
N ILE A 215 -36.39 -24.58 32.13
CA ILE A 215 -35.88 -24.56 30.76
C ILE A 215 -34.56 -23.80 30.71
N ALA A 216 -33.61 -24.31 29.93
CA ALA A 216 -32.29 -23.75 29.82
C ALA A 216 -31.83 -23.67 28.37
N PHE A 217 -31.00 -22.67 28.07
CA PHE A 217 -30.33 -22.55 26.80
C PHE A 217 -28.96 -21.91 26.99
N ILE A 218 -28.04 -22.20 26.07
CA ILE A 218 -26.74 -21.54 26.02
C ILE A 218 -26.95 -20.10 25.56
N ASP A 219 -26.79 -19.15 26.47
CA ASP A 219 -27.09 -17.75 26.24
C ASP A 219 -25.88 -17.00 25.65
N PRO A 220 -25.95 -16.53 24.38
CA PRO A 220 -24.91 -15.71 23.77
C PRO A 220 -24.87 -14.27 24.31
N SER A 221 -25.89 -13.81 25.04
CA SER A 221 -25.90 -12.49 25.67
C SER A 221 -25.10 -12.50 26.97
N ALA A 222 -24.25 -11.50 27.16
CA ALA A 222 -23.65 -11.20 28.47
C ALA A 222 -24.34 -10.04 29.21
N ALA A 223 -25.45 -9.49 28.65
CA ALA A 223 -26.18 -8.39 29.27
C ALA A 223 -26.99 -8.85 30.50
N THR A 224 -26.88 -8.15 31.63
CA THR A 224 -27.49 -8.55 32.91
C THR A 224 -29.00 -8.78 32.83
N ASN A 225 -29.72 -7.86 32.18
CA ASN A 225 -31.19 -7.85 32.18
C ASN A 225 -31.81 -8.35 30.87
N ASN A 226 -31.00 -8.69 29.87
CA ASN A 226 -31.48 -9.04 28.53
C ASN A 226 -30.97 -10.44 28.12
N PRO A 227 -31.83 -11.47 28.06
CA PRO A 227 -31.48 -12.77 27.48
C PRO A 227 -31.14 -12.64 26.00
N GLY A 228 -30.35 -13.58 25.49
CA GLY A 228 -30.00 -13.66 24.07
C GLY A 228 -31.18 -13.99 23.16
N TRP A 229 -30.97 -13.69 21.88
CA TRP A 229 -31.92 -13.91 20.80
C TRP A 229 -32.53 -15.33 20.70
N PRO A 230 -31.78 -16.44 20.95
CA PRO A 230 -32.31 -17.80 20.83
C PRO A 230 -33.54 -18.11 21.68
N LEU A 231 -33.69 -17.45 22.83
CA LEU A 231 -34.79 -17.69 23.75
C LEU A 231 -36.16 -17.48 23.10
N ARG A 232 -36.28 -16.53 22.16
CA ARG A 232 -37.54 -16.27 21.44
C ARG A 232 -38.07 -17.51 20.74
N ASN A 233 -37.20 -18.25 20.04
CA ASN A 233 -37.59 -19.43 19.28
C ASN A 233 -37.85 -20.62 20.18
N LEU A 234 -37.13 -20.74 21.30
CA LEU A 234 -37.42 -21.76 22.31
C LEU A 234 -38.79 -21.56 22.95
N LEU A 235 -39.14 -20.32 23.31
CA LEU A 235 -40.46 -20.01 23.87
C LEU A 235 -41.58 -20.25 22.86
N ALA A 236 -41.34 -19.94 21.58
CA ALA A 236 -42.29 -20.25 20.51
C ALA A 236 -42.46 -21.77 20.31
N TYR A 237 -41.37 -22.53 20.33
CA TYR A 237 -41.38 -24.00 20.26
C TYR A 237 -42.24 -24.59 21.38
N LEU A 238 -41.98 -24.20 22.63
CA LEU A 238 -42.70 -24.75 23.78
C LEU A 238 -44.17 -24.36 23.78
N ARG A 239 -44.49 -23.10 23.45
CA ARG A 239 -45.88 -22.63 23.41
C ARG A 239 -46.69 -23.28 22.29
N ALA A 240 -46.07 -23.58 21.16
CA ALA A 240 -46.71 -24.27 20.05
C ALA A 240 -47.05 -25.74 20.37
N LEU A 241 -46.17 -26.43 21.10
CA LEU A 241 -46.35 -27.85 21.44
C LEU A 241 -47.14 -28.07 22.74
N TYR A 242 -46.94 -27.22 23.75
CA TYR A 242 -47.49 -27.40 25.10
C TYR A 242 -48.19 -26.13 25.63
N PRO A 243 -49.25 -25.65 24.95
CA PRO A 243 -49.92 -24.40 25.30
C PRO A 243 -50.48 -24.38 26.74
N GLN A 244 -50.92 -25.54 27.25
CA GLN A 244 -51.52 -25.66 28.59
C GLN A 244 -50.50 -25.59 29.74
N LYS A 245 -49.23 -25.94 29.47
CA LYS A 245 -48.13 -25.90 30.46
C LYS A 245 -47.26 -24.64 30.37
N THR A 246 -47.56 -23.73 29.44
CA THR A 246 -46.70 -22.56 29.13
C THR A 246 -47.21 -21.23 29.66
N SER A 247 -48.21 -21.24 30.55
CA SER A 247 -48.70 -20.04 31.23
C SER A 247 -47.63 -19.38 32.13
N SER A 248 -46.78 -20.20 32.75
CA SER A 248 -45.63 -19.76 33.55
C SER A 248 -44.45 -20.70 33.34
N LEU A 249 -43.30 -20.17 32.95
CA LEU A 249 -42.09 -20.91 32.62
C LEU A 249 -40.90 -20.43 33.46
N ARG A 250 -40.18 -21.37 34.07
CA ARG A 250 -38.91 -21.11 34.75
C ARG A 250 -37.80 -21.21 33.71
N VAL A 251 -36.98 -20.17 33.56
CA VAL A 251 -35.92 -20.09 32.53
C VAL A 251 -34.58 -19.78 33.18
N ILE A 252 -33.55 -20.53 32.80
CA ILE A 252 -32.15 -20.21 33.08
C ILE A 252 -31.42 -19.85 31.77
N CYS A 253 -30.80 -18.67 31.76
CA CYS A 253 -29.91 -18.20 30.70
C CYS A 253 -28.49 -18.65 31.06
N TRP A 254 -28.01 -19.73 30.44
CA TRP A 254 -26.72 -20.32 30.78
C TRP A 254 -25.58 -19.55 30.11
N ARG A 255 -24.78 -18.83 30.91
CA ARG A 255 -23.70 -17.93 30.42
C ARG A 255 -22.30 -18.40 30.80
N ASP A 256 -22.21 -19.45 31.60
CA ASP A 256 -20.94 -19.98 32.10
C ASP A 256 -20.33 -20.92 31.07
N ASN A 257 -19.09 -20.64 30.67
CA ASN A 257 -18.46 -21.32 29.56
C ASN A 257 -18.07 -22.75 29.93
N VAL A 258 -18.75 -23.73 29.33
CA VAL A 258 -18.55 -25.17 29.58
C VAL A 258 -17.21 -25.68 29.02
N SER A 259 -16.45 -24.84 28.28
CA SER A 259 -15.13 -25.17 27.75
C SER A 259 -14.00 -25.05 28.77
N GLU A 260 -14.21 -24.43 29.93
CA GLU A 260 -13.16 -24.21 30.93
C GLU A 260 -12.92 -25.45 31.80
N ASN A 261 -11.66 -25.67 32.20
CA ASN A 261 -11.27 -26.89 32.93
C ASN A 261 -11.86 -26.99 34.34
N SER A 262 -12.29 -25.86 34.91
CA SER A 262 -12.96 -25.73 36.20
C SER A 262 -14.19 -24.84 36.03
N PRO A 263 -15.29 -25.06 36.77
CA PRO A 263 -16.26 -23.99 36.98
C PRO A 263 -15.53 -22.73 37.46
N SER A 264 -15.99 -21.56 37.01
CA SER A 264 -15.36 -20.29 37.32
C SER A 264 -15.12 -20.17 38.82
N THR A 265 -13.91 -19.79 39.24
CA THR A 265 -13.56 -19.56 40.66
C THR A 265 -14.24 -18.30 41.26
N GLY A 266 -15.20 -17.71 40.55
CA GLY A 266 -16.02 -16.56 40.96
C GLY A 266 -17.52 -16.86 40.82
N ALA A 267 -18.35 -15.84 41.09
CA ALA A 267 -19.81 -15.96 41.02
C ALA A 267 -20.31 -16.37 39.63
N TRP A 268 -21.38 -17.18 39.58
CA TRP A 268 -21.98 -17.66 38.34
C TRP A 268 -22.54 -16.50 37.51
N LYS A 269 -22.25 -16.50 36.20
CA LYS A 269 -22.74 -15.46 35.28
C LYS A 269 -24.16 -15.74 34.79
N SER A 270 -24.60 -16.99 34.87
CA SER A 270 -25.93 -17.44 34.47
C SER A 270 -27.05 -16.74 35.24
N ARG A 271 -28.18 -16.52 34.56
CA ARG A 271 -29.33 -15.76 35.09
C ARG A 271 -30.60 -16.60 35.13
N PHE A 272 -31.40 -16.46 36.17
CA PHE A 272 -32.69 -17.13 36.32
C PHE A 272 -33.85 -16.14 36.25
N GLY A 273 -34.96 -16.54 35.64
CA GLY A 273 -36.17 -15.73 35.56
C GLY A 273 -37.42 -16.59 35.42
N VAL A 274 -38.56 -16.06 35.86
CA VAL A 274 -39.87 -16.69 35.66
C VAL A 274 -40.64 -15.83 34.67
N LEU A 275 -41.00 -16.44 33.54
CA LEU A 275 -41.73 -15.80 32.46
C LEU A 275 -43.19 -16.23 32.52
N SER A 276 -44.10 -15.28 32.42
CA SER A 276 -45.52 -15.54 32.28
C SER A 276 -46.03 -14.99 30.95
N ALA A 277 -47.05 -15.63 30.41
CA ALA A 277 -47.76 -15.06 29.27
C ALA A 277 -49.26 -15.37 29.38
N GLY A 278 -50.07 -14.44 28.90
CA GLY A 278 -51.52 -14.61 28.89
C GLY A 278 -51.97 -15.85 28.11
N ALA A 279 -53.16 -16.36 28.45
CA ALA A 279 -53.73 -17.58 27.88
C ALA A 279 -53.64 -17.58 26.35
N SER A 280 -53.09 -18.67 25.80
CA SER A 280 -52.97 -18.84 24.36
C SER A 280 -54.32 -19.22 23.77
N VAL A 281 -54.75 -18.53 22.71
CA VAL A 281 -55.78 -19.06 21.82
C VAL A 281 -55.12 -20.19 21.03
N GLU A 282 -55.76 -21.36 20.96
CA GLU A 282 -55.31 -22.48 20.11
C GLU A 282 -55.32 -22.01 18.65
N SER A 283 -54.16 -21.57 18.16
CA SER A 283 -53.97 -21.16 16.79
C SER A 283 -52.74 -21.88 16.25
N THR A 284 -52.95 -22.70 15.24
CA THR A 284 -51.91 -23.42 14.50
C THR A 284 -51.17 -22.54 13.49
N SER A 285 -51.55 -21.26 13.39
CA SER A 285 -50.95 -20.31 12.45
C SER A 285 -49.57 -19.83 12.89
N ARG A 286 -48.66 -19.63 11.93
CA ARG A 286 -47.29 -19.17 12.18
C ARG A 286 -47.28 -17.78 12.81
N LEU A 287 -46.51 -17.63 13.90
CA LEU A 287 -46.27 -16.35 14.55
C LEU A 287 -45.48 -15.40 13.64
N THR A 288 -45.69 -14.09 13.81
CA THR A 288 -44.90 -13.08 13.10
C THR A 288 -43.42 -13.19 13.49
N ALA A 289 -42.52 -13.25 12.50
CA ALA A 289 -41.08 -13.33 12.72
C ALA A 289 -40.37 -11.99 12.44
N VAL A 290 -39.31 -11.71 13.20
CA VAL A 290 -38.42 -10.53 13.05
C VAL A 290 -36.96 -10.97 13.20
N GLY A 291 -36.00 -10.24 12.63
CA GLY A 291 -34.60 -10.66 12.78
C GLY A 291 -33.55 -10.04 11.87
N TRP A 292 -33.86 -9.04 11.04
CA TRP A 292 -32.84 -8.37 10.23
C TRP A 292 -31.83 -7.64 11.10
N GLU A 293 -30.54 -7.89 10.85
CA GLU A 293 -29.46 -7.27 11.60
C GLU A 293 -29.38 -5.77 11.30
N LYS A 294 -29.11 -4.96 12.33
CA LYS A 294 -28.84 -3.53 12.16
C LYS A 294 -27.37 -3.31 11.80
N ASN A 295 -27.10 -2.29 10.99
CA ASN A 295 -25.74 -1.85 10.71
C ASN A 295 -25.12 -1.13 11.92
N MET A 296 -23.85 -0.73 11.82
CA MET A 296 -23.14 0.01 12.88
C MET A 296 -23.79 1.35 13.25
N GLN A 297 -24.66 1.90 12.38
CA GLN A 297 -25.43 3.12 12.62
C GLN A 297 -26.84 2.85 13.20
N GLY A 298 -27.15 1.59 13.55
CA GLY A 298 -28.44 1.20 14.11
C GLY A 298 -29.60 1.13 13.11
N LYS A 299 -29.34 1.26 11.80
CA LYS A 299 -30.35 1.19 10.74
C LYS A 299 -30.46 -0.23 10.18
N LEU A 300 -31.65 -0.59 9.72
CA LEU A 300 -31.91 -1.84 8.98
C LEU A 300 -31.38 -1.70 7.54
N ALA A 301 -30.09 -1.94 7.36
CA ALA A 301 -29.44 -1.85 6.06
C ALA A 301 -28.26 -2.84 5.96
N PRO A 302 -27.89 -3.26 4.73
CA PRO A 302 -26.70 -4.09 4.49
C PRO A 302 -25.40 -3.46 4.99
N ARG A 303 -24.41 -4.31 5.27
CA ARG A 303 -23.02 -3.96 5.57
C ARG A 303 -22.13 -4.14 4.34
N VAL A 304 -20.98 -3.48 4.36
CA VAL A 304 -19.95 -3.60 3.32
C VAL A 304 -18.62 -3.96 3.99
N ALA A 305 -17.98 -5.03 3.52
CA ALA A 305 -16.60 -5.38 3.87
C ALA A 305 -15.68 -5.08 2.68
N ASP A 306 -14.69 -4.21 2.90
CA ASP A 306 -13.63 -3.92 1.92
C ASP A 306 -12.39 -4.76 2.27
N LEU A 307 -12.15 -5.81 1.50
CA LEU A 307 -11.02 -6.72 1.69
C LEU A 307 -9.93 -6.55 0.64
N ALA A 308 -10.02 -5.52 -0.21
CA ALA A 308 -8.98 -5.20 -1.19
C ALA A 308 -7.57 -5.08 -0.56
N PRO A 309 -7.39 -4.50 0.64
CA PRO A 309 -6.05 -4.39 1.25
C PRO A 309 -5.41 -5.74 1.60
N MET A 310 -6.20 -6.80 1.77
CA MET A 310 -5.72 -8.12 2.19
C MET A 310 -5.72 -9.15 1.05
N MET A 311 -6.45 -8.89 -0.04
CA MET A 311 -6.74 -9.90 -1.07
C MET A 311 -6.35 -9.52 -2.51
N ASP A 312 -5.83 -8.32 -2.79
CA ASP A 312 -5.27 -7.97 -4.10
C ASP A 312 -3.76 -8.28 -4.17
N PRO A 313 -3.36 -9.40 -4.81
CA PRO A 313 -1.95 -9.84 -4.87
C PRO A 313 -1.13 -9.04 -5.88
N ALA A 314 -1.75 -8.47 -6.91
CA ALA A 314 -1.06 -7.98 -8.10
C ALA A 314 -0.62 -6.51 -7.99
N SER A 315 -1.36 -5.69 -7.23
CA SER A 315 -1.01 -4.27 -7.04
C SER A 315 -0.65 -3.94 -5.60
N ARG A 316 -1.52 -4.22 -4.62
CA ARG A 316 -1.38 -3.64 -3.28
C ARG A 316 -0.51 -4.42 -2.30
N LEU A 317 -0.45 -5.75 -2.39
CA LEU A 317 0.44 -6.55 -1.53
C LEU A 317 1.91 -6.27 -1.83
N ALA A 318 2.28 -6.14 -3.11
CA ALA A 318 3.63 -5.76 -3.52
C ALA A 318 3.97 -4.32 -3.10
N ASP A 319 3.04 -3.37 -3.31
CA ASP A 319 3.22 -1.97 -2.88
C ASP A 319 3.48 -1.86 -1.38
N GLN A 320 2.66 -2.56 -0.57
CA GLN A 320 2.79 -2.56 0.89
C GLN A 320 4.10 -3.21 1.36
N ALA A 321 4.53 -4.29 0.71
CA ALA A 321 5.77 -4.98 1.07
C ALA A 321 7.02 -4.13 0.78
N VAL A 322 7.06 -3.45 -0.37
CA VAL A 322 8.15 -2.52 -0.73
C VAL A 322 8.17 -1.34 0.25
N ASP A 323 7.00 -0.74 0.52
CA ASP A 323 6.90 0.39 1.44
C ASP A 323 7.27 0.01 2.87
N LEU A 324 6.94 -1.22 3.29
CA LEU A 324 7.32 -1.72 4.60
C LEU A 324 8.84 -1.80 4.74
N ASN A 325 9.57 -2.24 3.71
CA ASN A 325 11.03 -2.33 3.76
C ASN A 325 11.67 -0.95 3.99
N LEU A 326 11.21 0.06 3.25
CA LEU A 326 11.67 1.44 3.39
C LEU A 326 11.28 2.02 4.76
N LYS A 327 10.04 1.80 5.22
CA LYS A 327 9.57 2.21 6.55
C LYS A 327 10.40 1.57 7.66
N LEU A 328 10.86 0.34 7.50
CA LEU A 328 11.75 -0.32 8.46
C LEU A 328 13.11 0.38 8.55
N MET A 329 13.68 0.90 7.45
CA MET A 329 14.90 1.72 7.49
C MET A 329 14.67 2.98 8.34
N ARG A 330 13.54 3.67 8.11
CA ARG A 330 13.15 4.85 8.89
C ARG A 330 12.97 4.52 10.38
N TRP A 331 12.20 3.50 10.72
CA TRP A 331 11.87 3.18 12.11
C TRP A 331 13.05 2.61 12.90
N ARG A 332 13.94 1.83 12.25
CA ARG A 332 15.04 1.16 12.94
C ARG A 332 16.33 1.96 12.98
N ILE A 333 16.61 2.75 11.94
CA ILE A 333 17.94 3.34 11.73
C ILE A 333 17.85 4.87 11.70
N LEU A 334 16.97 5.44 10.85
CA LEU A 334 16.93 6.89 10.61
C LEU A 334 15.49 7.44 10.70
N PRO A 335 14.97 7.75 11.91
CA PRO A 335 13.59 8.22 12.09
C PRO A 335 13.25 9.52 11.36
N SER A 336 14.25 10.39 11.14
CA SER A 336 14.15 11.66 10.41
C SER A 336 14.05 11.52 8.89
N LEU A 337 14.23 10.31 8.35
CA LEU A 337 14.15 10.04 6.91
C LEU A 337 12.73 10.27 6.38
N ASP A 338 12.59 11.20 5.45
CA ASP A 338 11.36 11.48 4.73
C ASP A 338 11.27 10.64 3.45
N LEU A 339 10.64 9.47 3.59
CA LEU A 339 10.41 8.53 2.50
C LEU A 339 9.35 9.04 1.50
N ASP A 340 8.39 9.84 1.96
CA ASP A 340 7.30 10.33 1.11
C ASP A 340 7.83 11.34 0.09
N LYS A 341 8.80 12.18 0.50
CA LYS A 341 9.51 13.09 -0.39
C LYS A 341 10.27 12.36 -1.51
N VAL A 342 10.92 11.24 -1.17
CA VAL A 342 11.61 10.41 -2.17
C VAL A 342 10.59 9.72 -3.10
N ALA A 343 9.56 9.08 -2.55
CA ALA A 343 8.57 8.33 -3.32
C ALA A 343 7.76 9.22 -4.30
N SER A 344 7.46 10.45 -3.90
CA SER A 344 6.69 11.42 -4.71
C SER A 344 7.50 12.16 -5.78
N THR A 345 8.84 12.13 -5.70
CA THR A 345 9.71 12.80 -6.68
C THR A 345 9.53 12.18 -8.07
N ARG A 346 9.25 13.01 -9.08
CA ARG A 346 9.12 12.58 -10.47
C ARG A 346 10.47 12.66 -11.17
N CYS A 347 11.01 11.52 -11.59
CA CYS A 347 12.34 11.44 -12.18
C CYS A 347 12.28 11.29 -13.71
N LEU A 348 12.93 12.22 -14.42
CA LEU A 348 13.16 12.14 -15.85
C LEU A 348 14.57 11.60 -16.11
N LEU A 349 14.68 10.49 -16.85
CA LEU A 349 15.94 9.85 -17.21
C LEU A 349 16.22 10.08 -18.69
N LEU A 350 17.18 10.97 -18.99
CA LEU A 350 17.64 11.23 -20.35
C LEU A 350 18.73 10.23 -20.69
N GLY A 351 18.35 9.17 -21.39
CA GLY A 351 19.15 7.99 -21.69
C GLY A 351 18.59 6.73 -21.03
N ALA A 352 18.27 5.72 -21.83
CA ALA A 352 17.85 4.38 -21.42
C ALA A 352 18.96 3.33 -21.68
N GLY A 353 20.22 3.77 -21.75
CA GLY A 353 21.40 2.92 -21.84
C GLY A 353 21.80 2.29 -20.50
N THR A 354 23.10 2.00 -20.35
CA THR A 354 23.66 1.30 -19.17
C THR A 354 23.33 2.06 -17.87
N LEU A 355 23.61 3.36 -17.84
CA LEU A 355 23.32 4.22 -16.68
C LEU A 355 21.81 4.30 -16.40
N GLY A 356 20.99 4.59 -17.42
CA GLY A 356 19.54 4.70 -17.30
C GLY A 356 18.89 3.47 -16.65
N CYS A 357 19.31 2.28 -17.09
CA CYS A 357 18.80 1.02 -16.54
C CYS A 357 19.15 0.81 -15.06
N TYR A 358 20.38 1.11 -14.65
CA TYR A 358 20.79 0.98 -13.25
C TYR A 358 20.16 2.07 -12.37
N VAL A 359 20.16 3.32 -12.82
CA VAL A 359 19.54 4.45 -12.10
C VAL A 359 18.07 4.15 -11.83
N ALA A 360 17.32 3.68 -12.84
CA ALA A 360 15.92 3.34 -12.70
C ALA A 360 15.66 2.22 -11.67
N ARG A 361 16.50 1.17 -11.66
CA ARG A 361 16.41 0.09 -10.66
C ARG A 361 16.66 0.60 -9.25
N THR A 362 17.66 1.45 -9.06
CA THR A 362 17.98 2.02 -7.74
C THR A 362 16.90 3.00 -7.28
N LEU A 363 16.36 3.85 -8.17
CA LEU A 363 15.22 4.74 -7.86
C LEU A 363 13.99 3.95 -7.41
N MET A 364 13.65 2.86 -8.11
CA MET A 364 12.56 1.97 -7.74
C MET A 364 12.81 1.31 -6.37
N GLY A 365 14.06 0.95 -6.06
CA GLY A 365 14.45 0.44 -4.73
C GLY A 365 14.22 1.46 -3.61
N TRP A 366 14.41 2.75 -3.89
CA TRP A 366 14.09 3.88 -3.00
C TRP A 366 12.59 4.24 -2.96
N GLY A 367 11.73 3.51 -3.67
CA GLY A 367 10.29 3.71 -3.66
C GLY A 367 9.79 4.81 -4.59
N VAL A 368 10.64 5.36 -5.48
CA VAL A 368 10.24 6.36 -6.48
C VAL A 368 9.17 5.78 -7.40
N ARG A 369 8.04 6.48 -7.51
CA ARG A 369 6.87 5.97 -8.25
C ARG A 369 6.79 6.43 -9.70
N THR A 370 7.31 7.60 -10.03
CA THR A 370 7.21 8.16 -11.39
C THR A 370 8.58 8.24 -12.04
N ILE A 371 8.80 7.41 -13.07
CA ILE A 371 10.07 7.34 -13.81
C ILE A 371 9.76 7.44 -15.31
N THR A 372 10.30 8.45 -15.97
CA THR A 372 10.12 8.65 -17.41
C THR A 372 11.45 8.53 -18.13
N PHE A 373 11.52 7.66 -19.14
CA PHE A 373 12.70 7.51 -20.00
C PHE A 373 12.57 8.32 -21.28
N VAL A 374 13.68 8.91 -21.72
CA VAL A 374 13.86 9.52 -23.04
C VAL A 374 15.07 8.87 -23.70
N ASP A 375 14.87 8.23 -24.85
CA ASP A 375 15.94 7.60 -25.63
C ASP A 375 15.46 7.35 -27.06
N SER A 376 16.25 7.70 -28.07
CA SER A 376 15.89 7.54 -29.49
C SER A 376 16.36 6.21 -30.10
N ALA A 377 17.13 5.40 -29.37
CA ALA A 377 17.76 4.20 -29.89
C ALA A 377 16.90 2.94 -29.70
N ARG A 378 17.30 1.86 -30.40
CA ARG A 378 16.71 0.52 -30.28
C ARG A 378 17.66 -0.41 -29.53
N VAL A 379 17.11 -1.43 -28.88
CA VAL A 379 17.87 -2.45 -28.14
C VAL A 379 18.67 -3.30 -29.14
N SER A 380 19.99 -3.41 -28.93
CA SER A 380 20.87 -4.24 -29.75
C SER A 380 21.38 -5.47 -28.99
N PHE A 381 21.89 -6.50 -29.70
CA PHE A 381 22.32 -7.78 -29.10
C PHE A 381 23.38 -7.66 -28.00
N SER A 382 24.23 -6.62 -28.03
CA SER A 382 25.23 -6.39 -26.99
C SER A 382 24.69 -5.69 -25.74
N ASN A 383 23.44 -5.20 -25.77
CA ASN A 383 22.85 -4.40 -24.71
C ASN A 383 22.44 -5.21 -23.46
N PRO A 384 21.72 -6.35 -23.54
CA PRO A 384 21.16 -7.02 -22.35
C PRO A 384 22.18 -7.35 -21.25
N VAL A 385 23.42 -7.67 -21.62
CA VAL A 385 24.50 -8.00 -20.66
C VAL A 385 25.03 -6.79 -19.87
N ARG A 386 24.75 -5.56 -20.33
CA ARG A 386 25.18 -4.31 -19.69
C ARG A 386 24.00 -3.46 -19.22
N GLN A 387 22.83 -3.60 -19.84
CA GLN A 387 21.65 -2.77 -19.65
C GLN A 387 20.55 -3.64 -18.99
N PRO A 388 20.50 -3.70 -17.64
CA PRO A 388 19.78 -4.73 -16.89
C PRO A 388 18.24 -4.62 -16.93
N LEU A 389 17.67 -3.80 -17.82
CA LEU A 389 16.23 -3.81 -18.09
C LEU A 389 15.87 -4.62 -19.33
N PHE A 390 16.83 -4.89 -20.22
CA PHE A 390 16.55 -5.56 -21.50
C PHE A 390 16.89 -7.05 -21.44
N GLU A 391 16.09 -7.87 -22.11
CA GLU A 391 16.32 -9.29 -22.28
C GLU A 391 16.69 -9.59 -23.74
N PHE A 392 17.22 -10.79 -24.02
CA PHE A 392 17.60 -11.19 -25.37
C PHE A 392 16.45 -11.07 -26.38
N GLU A 393 15.22 -11.38 -25.96
CA GLU A 393 14.01 -11.25 -26.78
C GLU A 393 13.72 -9.81 -27.23
N ASP A 394 14.24 -8.80 -26.53
CA ASP A 394 14.05 -7.39 -26.89
C ASP A 394 14.93 -6.95 -28.06
N CYS A 395 15.93 -7.76 -28.43
CA CYS A 395 16.84 -7.53 -29.56
C CYS A 395 16.30 -8.06 -30.89
N LEU A 396 15.29 -8.94 -30.85
CA LEU A 396 14.73 -9.59 -32.03
C LEU A 396 13.99 -8.57 -32.92
N GLU A 397 13.77 -8.91 -34.20
CA GLU A 397 13.02 -8.06 -35.15
C GLU A 397 13.61 -6.63 -35.32
N GLY A 398 14.94 -6.54 -35.25
CA GLY A 398 15.68 -5.29 -35.35
C GLY A 398 15.72 -4.46 -34.05
N GLY A 399 15.24 -5.02 -32.94
CA GLY A 399 15.32 -4.42 -31.61
C GLY A 399 14.13 -3.54 -31.26
N LYS A 400 13.60 -3.65 -30.03
CA LYS A 400 12.53 -2.76 -29.56
C LYS A 400 13.06 -1.34 -29.26
N PRO A 401 12.24 -0.28 -29.35
CA PRO A 401 12.62 1.05 -28.90
C PRO A 401 12.99 1.05 -27.41
N LYS A 402 14.17 1.57 -27.05
CA LYS A 402 14.73 1.44 -25.70
C LYS A 402 13.85 2.06 -24.63
N ALA A 403 13.43 3.31 -24.82
CA ALA A 403 12.66 4.04 -23.80
C ALA A 403 11.36 3.32 -23.44
N ALA A 404 10.57 2.91 -24.45
CA ALA A 404 9.31 2.20 -24.25
C ALA A 404 9.54 0.80 -23.63
N CYS A 405 10.57 0.09 -24.09
CA CYS A 405 10.93 -1.22 -23.54
C CYS A 405 11.35 -1.13 -22.06
N ALA A 406 12.18 -0.15 -21.70
CA ALA A 406 12.63 0.08 -20.32
C ALA A 406 11.44 0.36 -19.38
N ALA A 407 10.49 1.19 -19.81
CA ALA A 407 9.28 1.47 -19.05
C ALA A 407 8.40 0.22 -18.85
N ALA A 408 8.24 -0.60 -19.89
CA ALA A 408 7.49 -1.85 -19.79
C ALA A 408 8.16 -2.86 -18.84
N ARG A 409 9.50 -2.95 -18.88
CA ARG A 409 10.29 -3.85 -18.03
C ARG A 409 10.26 -3.41 -16.56
N LEU A 410 10.29 -2.11 -16.27
CA LEU A 410 10.06 -1.62 -14.90
C LEU A 410 8.67 -2.02 -14.36
N LYS A 411 7.61 -1.85 -15.16
CA LYS A 411 6.24 -2.26 -14.75
C LYS A 411 6.12 -3.77 -14.53
N LYS A 412 6.90 -4.57 -15.27
CA LYS A 412 6.98 -6.02 -15.06
C LYS A 412 7.67 -6.37 -13.74
N ILE A 413 8.66 -5.57 -13.31
CA ILE A 413 9.34 -5.77 -12.02
C ILE A 413 8.43 -5.33 -10.87
N PHE A 414 7.80 -4.17 -10.98
CA PHE A 414 6.92 -3.61 -9.96
C PHE A 414 5.72 -2.89 -10.60
N PRO A 415 4.52 -3.51 -10.61
CA PRO A 415 3.34 -2.93 -11.28
C PRO A 415 2.89 -1.58 -10.72
N GLY A 416 3.23 -1.24 -9.47
CA GLY A 416 2.91 0.04 -8.84
C GLY A 416 3.70 1.24 -9.38
N VAL A 417 4.70 1.03 -10.26
CA VAL A 417 5.46 2.14 -10.87
C VAL A 417 4.71 2.78 -12.03
N ASN A 418 4.59 4.11 -12.01
CA ASN A 418 4.18 4.92 -13.14
C ASN A 418 5.39 5.17 -14.07
N ALA A 419 5.74 4.17 -14.87
CA ALA A 419 6.82 4.27 -15.85
C ALA A 419 6.31 4.65 -17.26
N LYS A 420 6.98 5.59 -17.93
CA LYS A 420 6.73 5.99 -19.33
C LYS A 420 8.03 6.05 -20.12
N GLY A 421 7.94 5.87 -21.43
CA GLY A 421 9.09 5.92 -22.32
C GLY A 421 8.78 6.71 -23.59
N TYR A 422 9.61 7.69 -23.92
CA TYR A 422 9.48 8.57 -25.07
C TYR A 422 10.66 8.33 -26.03
N ASN A 423 10.32 7.99 -27.27
CA ASN A 423 11.30 7.84 -28.35
C ASN A 423 11.57 9.21 -28.96
N LEU A 424 12.54 9.93 -28.42
CA LEU A 424 12.81 11.34 -28.74
C LEU A 424 14.31 11.55 -28.84
N SER A 425 14.75 12.24 -29.90
CA SER A 425 16.15 12.60 -30.10
C SER A 425 16.43 13.96 -29.48
N ILE A 426 17.56 14.10 -28.79
CA ILE A 426 17.99 15.35 -28.18
C ILE A 426 18.97 16.02 -29.15
N PRO A 427 18.65 17.21 -29.68
CA PRO A 427 19.54 17.91 -30.60
C PRO A 427 20.85 18.31 -29.94
N MET A 428 21.94 18.26 -30.72
CA MET A 428 23.30 18.43 -30.22
C MET A 428 23.95 19.67 -30.88
N PRO A 429 24.60 20.56 -30.10
CA PRO A 429 25.46 21.60 -30.65
C PRO A 429 26.54 21.05 -31.59
N GLY A 430 26.81 21.74 -32.69
CA GLY A 430 27.80 21.31 -33.69
C GLY A 430 27.29 20.28 -34.70
N HIS A 431 26.03 19.83 -34.59
CA HIS A 431 25.38 18.95 -35.57
C HIS A 431 24.24 19.70 -36.28
N PRO A 432 24.48 20.25 -37.48
CA PRO A 432 23.49 21.06 -38.17
C PRO A 432 22.20 20.29 -38.46
N VAL A 433 21.06 20.90 -38.15
CA VAL A 433 19.73 20.38 -38.42
C VAL A 433 19.38 20.63 -39.88
N PRO A 434 19.18 19.59 -40.71
CA PRO A 434 18.81 19.77 -42.11
C PRO A 434 17.46 20.51 -42.23
N PRO A 435 17.26 21.37 -43.25
CA PRO A 435 16.02 22.13 -43.41
C PRO A 435 14.72 21.29 -43.35
N PRO A 436 14.65 20.08 -43.92
CA PRO A 436 13.46 19.22 -43.82
C PRO A 436 13.16 18.73 -42.39
N SER A 437 14.16 18.68 -41.51
CA SER A 437 14.07 18.12 -40.17
C SER A 437 13.75 19.17 -39.10
N VAL A 438 13.87 20.46 -39.41
CA VAL A 438 13.70 21.57 -38.44
C VAL A 438 12.34 21.51 -37.74
N ALA A 439 11.25 21.21 -38.47
CA ALA A 439 9.92 21.11 -37.88
C ALA A 439 9.80 19.95 -36.87
N GLN A 440 10.40 18.79 -37.17
CA GLN A 440 10.43 17.65 -36.26
C GLN A 440 11.32 17.95 -35.04
N THR A 441 12.49 18.54 -35.25
CA THR A 441 13.39 18.95 -34.17
C THR A 441 12.72 19.94 -33.23
N LYS A 442 11.92 20.87 -33.75
CA LYS A 442 11.13 21.78 -32.93
C LYS A 442 10.11 21.06 -32.08
N ALA A 443 9.35 20.13 -32.66
CA ALA A 443 8.38 19.32 -31.92
C ALA A 443 9.04 18.45 -30.84
N ASP A 444 10.22 17.89 -31.11
CA ASP A 444 11.00 17.12 -30.15
C ASP A 444 11.49 18.01 -28.99
N VAL A 445 11.97 19.22 -29.28
CA VAL A 445 12.36 20.19 -28.25
C VAL A 445 11.16 20.60 -27.38
N GLU A 446 10.02 20.92 -27.99
CA GLU A 446 8.78 21.27 -27.25
C GLU A 446 8.32 20.12 -26.34
N ALA A 447 8.39 18.88 -26.83
CA ALA A 447 8.08 17.70 -26.03
C ALA A 447 9.08 17.52 -24.87
N LEU A 448 10.37 17.76 -25.10
CA LEU A 448 11.40 17.72 -24.05
C LEU A 448 11.16 18.79 -22.99
N GLU A 449 10.86 20.03 -23.38
CA GLU A 449 10.55 21.13 -22.44
C GLU A 449 9.35 20.80 -21.55
N LYS A 450 8.30 20.22 -22.15
CA LYS A 450 7.14 19.75 -21.39
C LYS A 450 7.51 18.66 -20.39
N LEU A 451 8.38 17.72 -20.78
CA LEU A 451 8.88 16.70 -19.85
C LEU A 451 9.68 17.32 -18.70
N PHE A 452 10.48 18.35 -18.95
CA PHE A 452 11.14 19.09 -17.87
C PHE A 452 10.12 19.72 -16.91
N ASP A 453 9.05 20.33 -17.43
CA ASP A 453 8.01 20.96 -16.60
C ASP A 453 7.27 19.93 -15.73
N GLU A 454 7.00 18.74 -16.27
CA GLU A 454 6.29 17.65 -15.60
C GLU A 454 7.14 16.89 -14.55
N HIS A 455 8.45 17.09 -14.49
CA HIS A 455 9.35 16.33 -13.58
C HIS A 455 10.09 17.24 -12.60
N ASP A 456 10.55 16.64 -11.49
CA ASP A 456 11.19 17.36 -10.38
C ASP A 456 12.71 17.22 -10.42
N ALA A 457 13.19 16.01 -10.76
CA ALA A 457 14.60 15.69 -10.93
C ALA A 457 14.89 15.12 -12.32
N VAL A 458 15.98 15.57 -12.93
CA VAL A 458 16.41 15.19 -14.27
C VAL A 458 17.81 14.57 -14.20
N PHE A 459 17.94 13.35 -14.70
CA PHE A 459 19.21 12.65 -14.81
C PHE A 459 19.75 12.73 -16.24
N LEU A 460 20.96 13.27 -16.40
CA LEU A 460 21.69 13.31 -17.66
C LEU A 460 22.57 12.05 -17.75
N LEU A 461 22.05 11.04 -18.45
CA LEU A 461 22.62 9.69 -18.55
C LEU A 461 22.98 9.35 -19.99
N MET A 462 23.32 10.39 -20.73
CA MET A 462 23.57 10.38 -22.17
C MET A 462 24.99 9.91 -22.47
N ASP A 463 25.23 9.57 -23.71
CA ASP A 463 26.45 8.93 -24.20
C ASP A 463 27.47 9.90 -24.78
N SER A 464 27.18 11.20 -24.84
CA SER A 464 28.11 12.22 -25.32
C SER A 464 28.03 13.52 -24.53
N ARG A 465 29.03 14.38 -24.72
CA ARG A 465 29.09 15.69 -24.08
C ARG A 465 28.10 16.67 -24.70
N GLU A 466 28.05 16.76 -26.02
CA GLU A 466 27.21 17.71 -26.75
C GLU A 466 25.71 17.51 -26.46
N SER A 467 25.28 16.26 -26.30
CA SER A 467 23.89 15.92 -26.02
C SER A 467 23.40 16.36 -24.62
N ARG A 468 24.32 16.59 -23.68
CA ARG A 468 24.01 17.11 -22.32
C ARG A 468 23.74 18.63 -22.31
N TRP A 469 24.05 19.36 -23.38
CA TRP A 469 24.05 20.83 -23.38
C TRP A 469 22.64 21.38 -23.21
N LEU A 470 21.73 20.99 -24.10
CA LEU A 470 20.36 21.48 -24.09
C LEU A 470 19.63 21.12 -22.76
N PRO A 471 19.71 19.87 -22.26
CA PRO A 471 19.20 19.53 -20.93
C PRO A 471 19.79 20.36 -19.79
N THR A 472 21.06 20.76 -19.88
CA THR A 472 21.71 21.60 -18.87
C THR A 472 21.11 23.01 -18.85
N VAL A 473 20.93 23.61 -20.04
CA VAL A 473 20.30 24.93 -20.20
C VAL A 473 18.86 24.90 -19.67
N MET A 474 18.07 23.92 -20.09
CA MET A 474 16.68 23.75 -19.65
C MET A 474 16.57 23.57 -18.13
N GLY A 475 17.44 22.72 -17.55
CA GLY A 475 17.44 22.46 -16.12
C GLY A 475 17.80 23.68 -15.27
N ALA A 476 18.78 24.47 -15.73
CA ALA A 476 19.16 25.71 -15.08
C ALA A 476 18.06 26.80 -15.20
N SER A 477 17.49 26.99 -16.39
CA SER A 477 16.41 27.98 -16.62
C SER A 477 15.15 27.63 -15.83
N LYS A 478 14.71 26.36 -15.83
CA LYS A 478 13.49 25.89 -15.17
C LYS A 478 13.68 25.57 -13.67
N GLY A 479 14.88 25.77 -13.12
CA GLY A 479 15.17 25.53 -11.70
C GLY A 479 15.02 24.07 -11.26
N LYS A 480 15.37 23.11 -12.12
CA LYS A 480 15.21 21.67 -11.86
C LYS A 480 16.44 21.10 -11.17
N ILE A 481 16.24 20.04 -10.37
CA ILE A 481 17.37 19.26 -9.86
C ILE A 481 17.97 18.49 -11.03
N VAL A 482 19.20 18.82 -11.43
CA VAL A 482 19.91 18.12 -12.50
C VAL A 482 21.06 17.31 -11.93
N LEU A 483 21.07 16.01 -12.22
CA LEU A 483 22.12 15.07 -11.85
C LEU A 483 22.78 14.53 -13.11
N ASN A 484 24.06 14.82 -13.27
CA ASN A 484 24.84 14.37 -14.40
C ASN A 484 25.70 13.17 -14.01
N ALA A 485 25.60 12.09 -14.77
CA ALA A 485 26.50 10.93 -14.66
C ALA A 485 27.21 10.67 -16.00
N ALA A 486 28.53 10.56 -15.95
CA ALA A 486 29.41 10.37 -17.10
C ALA A 486 30.42 9.24 -16.81
N LEU A 487 30.81 8.52 -17.85
CA LEU A 487 31.68 7.34 -17.73
C LEU A 487 32.90 7.47 -18.64
N GLY A 488 34.07 7.22 -18.07
CA GLY A 488 35.29 6.89 -18.81
C GLY A 488 35.53 5.37 -18.81
N PHE A 489 36.69 4.95 -19.30
CA PHE A 489 37.07 3.52 -19.34
C PHE A 489 37.10 2.87 -17.95
N ASP A 490 37.81 3.50 -17.00
CA ASP A 490 38.01 3.05 -15.61
C ASP A 490 37.63 4.14 -14.57
N THR A 491 37.03 5.25 -15.01
CA THR A 491 36.63 6.39 -14.19
C THR A 491 35.15 6.73 -14.37
N PHE A 492 34.56 7.41 -13.39
CA PHE A 492 33.22 7.99 -13.52
C PHE A 492 33.15 9.37 -12.88
N LEU A 493 32.19 10.19 -13.34
CA LEU A 493 31.81 11.46 -12.75
C LEU A 493 30.32 11.42 -12.43
N VAL A 494 29.96 11.75 -11.19
CA VAL A 494 28.59 12.06 -10.78
C VAL A 494 28.58 13.46 -10.18
N MET A 495 27.70 14.33 -10.66
CA MET A 495 27.56 15.66 -10.10
C MET A 495 26.12 16.17 -10.13
N ARG A 496 25.80 17.08 -9.21
CA ARG A 496 24.57 17.87 -9.27
C ARG A 496 24.86 19.27 -9.78
N HIS A 497 23.99 19.85 -10.60
CA HIS A 497 24.14 21.25 -11.01
C HIS A 497 23.70 22.19 -9.88
N GLY A 498 24.30 23.38 -9.81
CA GLY A 498 23.82 24.44 -8.93
C GLY A 498 22.49 25.01 -9.39
N ALA A 499 21.70 25.48 -8.42
CA ALA A 499 20.50 26.27 -8.71
C ALA A 499 20.90 27.63 -9.30
N ARG A 500 20.10 28.15 -10.24
CA ARG A 500 20.21 29.53 -10.69
C ARG A 500 19.95 30.44 -9.48
N GLY A 501 20.97 31.14 -9.02
CA GLY A 501 20.81 32.14 -7.97
C GLY A 501 19.93 33.29 -8.47
N LYS A 502 19.10 33.89 -7.62
CA LYS A 502 18.70 35.27 -7.86
C LYS A 502 20.00 36.07 -7.79
N ALA A 503 20.48 36.59 -8.91
CA ALA A 503 21.68 37.41 -8.96
C ALA A 503 21.57 38.53 -7.91
N SER A 504 22.20 38.32 -6.75
CA SER A 504 22.63 39.43 -5.92
C SER A 504 23.94 39.85 -6.55
N THR A 505 23.92 40.98 -7.23
CA THR A 505 25.09 41.69 -7.77
C THR A 505 26.02 42.23 -6.67
N THR A 506 25.96 41.64 -5.48
CA THR A 506 26.81 41.91 -4.34
C THR A 506 27.55 40.63 -3.99
N THR A 507 28.85 40.76 -3.76
CA THR A 507 29.69 39.77 -3.08
C THR A 507 28.88 39.06 -1.99
N PRO A 508 28.81 37.71 -1.98
CA PRO A 508 28.05 37.01 -0.95
C PRO A 508 28.61 37.41 0.41
N ALA A 509 27.76 37.91 1.30
CA ALA A 509 28.14 38.31 2.67
C ALA A 509 28.83 37.16 3.45
N ASP A 510 28.71 35.92 2.96
CA ASP A 510 29.23 34.68 3.56
C ASP A 510 30.29 33.94 2.72
N GLY A 511 30.80 34.52 1.61
CA GLY A 511 31.85 33.87 0.80
C GLY A 511 31.46 32.55 0.08
N LYS A 512 30.15 32.26 -0.04
CA LYS A 512 29.63 31.06 -0.72
C LYS A 512 29.28 31.36 -2.17
N PHE A 513 30.00 30.75 -3.11
CA PHE A 513 29.72 30.84 -4.55
C PHE A 513 28.66 29.82 -4.98
N PRO A 514 27.79 30.16 -5.96
CA PRO A 514 26.86 29.19 -6.54
C PRO A 514 27.63 28.03 -7.20
N LEU A 515 27.06 26.83 -7.17
CA LEU A 515 27.69 25.64 -7.74
C LEU A 515 27.60 25.66 -9.27
N GLY A 516 28.68 25.25 -9.93
CA GLY A 516 28.70 25.16 -11.39
C GLY A 516 27.89 24.00 -11.96
N CYS A 517 27.63 24.05 -13.27
CA CYS A 517 27.13 22.92 -14.04
C CYS A 517 28.29 22.12 -14.66
N TYR A 518 27.96 21.05 -15.40
CA TYR A 518 28.95 20.21 -16.11
C TYR A 518 29.93 21.00 -17.00
N TYR A 519 29.50 22.13 -17.59
CA TYR A 519 30.32 22.94 -18.49
C TYR A 519 31.10 24.08 -17.81
N CYS A 520 30.90 24.35 -16.51
CA CYS A 520 31.56 25.50 -15.86
C CYS A 520 33.07 25.34 -15.68
N ASN A 521 33.55 24.10 -15.58
CA ASN A 521 34.95 23.81 -15.32
C ASN A 521 35.76 23.55 -16.60
N ASP A 522 35.19 23.86 -17.77
CA ASP A 522 35.84 23.70 -19.06
C ASP A 522 35.76 25.01 -19.85
N ILE A 523 36.87 25.39 -20.47
CA ILE A 523 36.99 26.61 -21.27
C ILE A 523 36.49 26.42 -22.71
N VAL A 524 36.28 25.17 -23.16
CA VAL A 524 35.88 24.84 -24.54
C VAL A 524 34.36 24.62 -24.64
N ALA A 525 33.72 25.17 -25.68
CA ALA A 525 32.30 24.93 -25.97
C ALA A 525 32.06 23.48 -26.46
N PRO A 526 30.86 22.90 -26.23
CA PRO A 526 30.50 21.62 -26.85
C PRO A 526 30.45 21.76 -28.38
N ALA A 527 31.29 21.00 -29.08
CA ALA A 527 31.33 20.88 -30.54
C ALA A 527 31.33 19.39 -30.93
N ASP A 528 31.25 19.06 -32.23
CA ASP A 528 31.24 17.67 -32.73
C ASP A 528 32.44 16.90 -32.19
N SER A 529 32.17 16.06 -31.19
CA SER A 529 33.17 15.24 -30.51
C SER A 529 33.14 13.81 -31.00
N LEU A 530 32.12 13.39 -31.77
CA LEU A 530 31.89 12.02 -32.23
C LEU A 530 33.01 11.52 -33.16
N THR A 531 33.81 12.44 -33.69
CA THR A 531 34.87 12.15 -34.63
C THR A 531 36.26 11.91 -34.00
N ASP A 532 36.59 12.33 -32.75
CA ASP A 532 38.01 12.29 -32.31
C ASP A 532 38.45 12.30 -30.79
N ARG A 533 37.66 11.95 -29.75
CA ARG A 533 38.16 11.91 -28.32
C ARG A 533 37.57 10.81 -27.40
N THR A 534 38.20 10.54 -26.25
CA THR A 534 37.98 9.31 -25.42
C THR A 534 37.12 9.41 -24.14
N LEU A 535 36.94 10.57 -23.52
CA LEU A 535 36.09 10.71 -22.31
C LEU A 535 34.66 11.07 -22.74
N ASP A 536 33.66 10.34 -22.25
CA ASP A 536 32.28 10.35 -22.79
C ASP A 536 32.15 9.82 -24.24
N GLN A 537 33.11 9.04 -24.77
CA GLN A 537 32.88 8.23 -25.98
C GLN A 537 32.82 6.74 -25.65
N MET A 538 31.76 6.10 -26.16
CA MET A 538 31.50 4.66 -26.09
C MET A 538 31.25 4.12 -24.67
N CYS A 539 30.02 4.32 -24.15
CA CYS A 539 29.51 3.59 -22.97
C CYS A 539 29.62 2.04 -23.10
N THR A 540 29.91 1.52 -24.29
CA THR A 540 30.20 0.11 -24.59
C THR A 540 31.62 -0.34 -24.20
N VAL A 541 32.61 0.57 -24.17
CA VAL A 541 34.02 0.26 -23.85
C VAL A 541 34.37 0.77 -22.45
N THR A 542 33.50 0.48 -21.48
CA THR A 542 33.71 0.79 -20.06
C THR A 542 33.84 -0.50 -19.26
N ARG A 543 34.62 -0.48 -18.17
CA ARG A 543 34.65 -1.59 -17.21
C ARG A 543 33.23 -1.82 -16.66
N PRO A 544 32.65 -3.05 -16.75
CA PRO A 544 31.22 -3.27 -16.48
C PRO A 544 30.71 -2.80 -15.12
N GLY A 545 31.56 -2.83 -14.08
CA GLY A 545 31.17 -2.40 -12.72
C GLY A 545 31.04 -0.88 -12.54
N LEU A 546 31.54 -0.06 -13.46
CA LEU A 546 31.49 1.41 -13.30
C LEU A 546 30.07 1.96 -13.33
N ALA A 547 29.27 1.48 -14.29
CA ALA A 547 27.95 2.05 -14.50
C ALA A 547 27.01 1.83 -13.32
N SER A 548 27.11 0.67 -12.64
CA SER A 548 26.32 0.40 -11.44
C SER A 548 26.78 1.25 -10.25
N ILE A 549 28.08 1.49 -10.09
CA ILE A 549 28.63 2.37 -9.05
C ILE A 549 28.19 3.81 -9.29
N ALA A 550 28.37 4.33 -10.51
CA ALA A 550 27.99 5.69 -10.88
C ALA A 550 26.47 5.90 -10.74
N ALA A 551 25.66 4.96 -11.22
CA ALA A 551 24.20 5.02 -11.10
C ALA A 551 23.74 5.03 -9.64
N SER A 552 24.30 4.15 -8.80
CA SER A 552 23.97 4.11 -7.38
C SER A 552 24.37 5.42 -6.69
N THR A 553 25.57 5.92 -6.99
CA THR A 553 26.06 7.20 -6.45
C THR A 553 25.16 8.37 -6.84
N ALA A 554 24.65 8.41 -8.09
CA ALA A 554 23.75 9.46 -8.54
C ALA A 554 22.40 9.43 -7.82
N VAL A 555 21.85 8.24 -7.57
CA VAL A 555 20.57 8.08 -6.85
C VAL A 555 20.72 8.37 -5.36
N GLU A 556 21.80 7.92 -4.72
CA GLU A 556 22.08 8.26 -3.31
C GLU A 556 22.31 9.76 -3.13
N LEU A 557 22.96 10.42 -4.11
CA LEU A 557 23.09 11.87 -4.11
C LEU A 557 21.74 12.57 -4.21
N LEU A 558 20.81 12.07 -5.05
CA LEU A 558 19.43 12.58 -5.09
C LEU A 558 18.74 12.41 -3.73
N ALA A 559 18.80 11.19 -3.16
CA ALA A 559 18.15 10.89 -1.90
C ALA A 559 18.65 11.83 -0.80
N SER A 560 19.97 12.00 -0.66
CA SER A 560 20.57 12.91 0.31
C SER A 560 20.19 14.38 0.06
N LEU A 561 20.21 14.82 -1.20
CA LEU A 561 19.79 16.18 -1.57
C LEU A 561 18.33 16.45 -1.21
N LEU A 562 17.43 15.48 -1.41
CA LEU A 562 16.02 15.60 -1.05
C LEU A 562 15.83 15.67 0.47
N GLN A 563 16.66 14.99 1.25
CA GLN A 563 16.58 15.06 2.72
C GLN A 563 17.16 16.36 3.29
N HIS A 564 17.97 17.09 2.53
CA HIS A 564 18.54 18.35 2.98
C HIS A 564 17.47 19.46 3.07
N PRO A 565 17.44 20.28 4.14
CA PRO A 565 16.47 21.38 4.29
C PRO A 565 16.45 22.36 3.12
N ASP A 566 17.64 22.76 2.63
CA ASP A 566 17.79 23.70 1.50
C ASP A 566 17.54 23.08 0.11
N GLY A 567 17.32 21.76 0.03
CA GLY A 567 17.05 21.05 -1.22
C GLY A 567 18.10 21.34 -2.31
N ILE A 568 17.67 21.80 -3.48
CA ILE A 568 18.55 22.15 -4.61
C ILE A 568 19.64 23.17 -4.26
N ASN A 569 19.38 24.03 -3.26
CA ASN A 569 20.32 25.06 -2.80
C ASN A 569 21.29 24.56 -1.72
N ALA A 570 21.27 23.25 -1.40
CA ALA A 570 22.18 22.68 -0.40
C ALA A 570 23.65 23.01 -0.71
N PRO A 571 24.43 23.51 0.27
CA PRO A 571 25.83 23.79 0.07
C PRO A 571 26.62 22.49 -0.15
N ALA A 572 27.68 22.57 -0.94
CA ALA A 572 28.62 21.45 -1.02
C ALA A 572 29.50 21.41 0.25
N PRO A 573 29.90 20.23 0.73
CA PRO A 573 30.90 20.11 1.78
C PRO A 573 32.19 20.84 1.36
N PRO A 574 32.93 21.45 2.31
CA PRO A 574 34.18 22.10 2.00
C PRO A 574 35.17 21.09 1.38
N PRO A 575 36.03 21.53 0.43
CA PRO A 575 37.06 20.66 -0.13
C PRO A 575 37.98 20.15 0.99
N GLN A 576 38.30 18.85 0.96
CA GLN A 576 39.16 18.21 1.95
C GLN A 576 40.54 18.89 1.95
N GLN A 577 40.88 19.59 3.05
CA GLN A 577 42.23 20.09 3.30
C GLN A 577 42.96 19.09 4.21
N GLY A 578 43.98 18.40 3.69
CA GLY A 578 44.74 17.39 4.44
C GLY A 578 44.04 16.03 4.57
N ASN A 579 44.31 15.30 5.65
CA ASN A 579 43.75 13.97 5.95
C ASN A 579 42.41 14.02 6.72
N GLU A 580 41.84 15.20 6.95
CA GLU A 580 40.58 15.34 7.68
C GLU A 580 39.37 15.11 6.76
N LEU A 581 38.56 14.12 7.10
CA LEU A 581 37.34 13.77 6.38
C LEU A 581 36.19 14.69 6.83
N ALA A 582 35.40 15.19 5.87
CA ALA A 582 34.20 15.97 6.18
C ALA A 582 33.20 15.13 7.00
N ASP A 583 32.76 15.68 8.13
CA ASP A 583 31.80 15.02 9.04
C ASP A 583 30.39 14.98 8.41
N PRO A 584 29.84 13.79 8.10
CA PRO A 584 28.50 13.67 7.52
C PRO A 584 27.39 14.28 8.37
N SER A 585 27.56 14.33 9.70
CA SER A 585 26.55 14.85 10.62
C SER A 585 26.33 16.36 10.49
N GLN A 586 27.32 17.09 9.97
CA GLN A 586 27.28 18.55 9.81
C GLN A 586 26.62 18.99 8.51
N SER A 587 26.27 18.05 7.62
CA SER A 587 25.62 18.35 6.34
C SER A 587 24.17 18.82 6.47
N GLY A 588 23.49 18.57 7.60
CA GLY A 588 22.06 18.84 7.75
C GLY A 588 21.12 17.88 7.00
N SER A 589 21.64 16.99 6.15
CA SER A 589 20.86 15.92 5.52
C SER A 589 20.84 14.66 6.40
N ALA A 590 19.67 14.02 6.50
CA ALA A 590 19.50 12.79 7.25
C ALA A 590 20.34 11.61 6.71
N LEU A 591 20.78 11.67 5.45
CA LEU A 591 21.58 10.64 4.78
C LEU A 591 23.07 11.01 4.66
N GLY A 592 23.50 12.11 5.27
CA GLY A 592 24.90 12.55 5.27
C GLY A 592 25.21 13.56 4.16
N LEU A 593 26.46 13.60 3.72
CA LEU A 593 26.97 14.67 2.84
C LEU A 593 26.20 14.81 1.52
N VAL A 594 26.13 16.04 1.01
CA VAL A 594 25.53 16.39 -0.29
C VAL A 594 26.58 17.00 -1.23
N PRO A 595 27.54 16.21 -1.74
CA PRO A 595 28.65 16.71 -2.55
C PRO A 595 28.18 17.39 -3.85
N HIS A 596 29.01 18.30 -4.37
CA HIS A 596 28.79 18.88 -5.70
C HIS A 596 29.20 17.85 -6.78
N GLN A 597 30.47 17.45 -6.81
CA GLN A 597 31.01 16.47 -7.76
C GLN A 597 31.69 15.32 -7.03
N LEU A 598 31.49 14.10 -7.55
CA LEU A 598 32.16 12.88 -7.14
C LEU A 598 32.83 12.26 -8.35
N ARG A 599 34.15 12.13 -8.30
CA ARG A 599 34.95 11.44 -9.33
C ARG A 599 35.51 10.15 -8.76
N GLY A 600 35.15 9.03 -9.35
CA GLY A 600 35.64 7.72 -8.94
C GLY A 600 36.65 7.15 -9.92
N PHE A 601 37.67 6.48 -9.37
CA PHE A 601 38.76 5.85 -10.10
C PHE A 601 38.83 4.38 -9.70
N LEU A 602 38.36 3.49 -10.57
CA LEU A 602 38.21 2.07 -10.25
C LEU A 602 39.55 1.31 -10.28
N ALA A 603 40.57 1.85 -10.95
CA ALA A 603 41.92 1.31 -10.86
C ALA A 603 42.51 1.47 -9.44
N GLN A 604 42.14 2.54 -8.74
CA GLN A 604 42.67 2.87 -7.41
C GLN A 604 41.65 2.62 -6.28
N PHE A 605 40.40 2.28 -6.62
CA PHE A 605 39.26 2.24 -5.70
C PHE A 605 39.12 3.52 -4.86
N ARG A 606 39.35 4.67 -5.50
CA ARG A 606 39.35 5.99 -4.86
C ARG A 606 38.21 6.86 -5.38
N ASN A 607 37.55 7.59 -4.48
CA ASN A 607 36.58 8.63 -4.81
C ASN A 607 37.09 10.00 -4.35
N LEU A 608 36.95 11.01 -5.20
CA LEU A 608 37.30 12.41 -4.92
C LEU A 608 36.05 13.27 -4.91
N SER A 609 35.88 14.08 -3.87
CA SER A 609 34.86 15.13 -3.85
C SER A 609 35.46 16.46 -4.30
N ILE A 610 34.82 17.10 -5.28
CA ILE A 610 35.29 18.34 -5.89
C ILE A 610 34.13 19.34 -5.90
N VAL A 611 34.46 20.61 -5.68
CA VAL A 611 33.52 21.73 -5.78
C VAL A 611 34.03 22.68 -6.86
N GLY A 612 33.26 22.84 -7.93
CA GLY A 612 33.46 23.89 -8.92
C GLY A 612 32.47 25.06 -8.74
N PRO A 613 32.91 26.32 -8.75
CA PRO A 613 32.00 27.46 -8.77
C PRO A 613 31.30 27.58 -10.12
N ALA A 614 30.15 28.26 -10.15
CA ALA A 614 29.54 28.68 -11.41
C ALA A 614 30.43 29.70 -12.12
N TYR A 615 30.46 29.63 -13.45
CA TYR A 615 31.30 30.47 -14.28
C TYR A 615 30.44 31.41 -15.13
N ASP A 616 30.72 32.71 -15.07
CA ASP A 616 29.91 33.75 -15.72
C ASP A 616 29.91 33.67 -17.25
N ARG A 617 30.94 33.07 -17.86
CA ARG A 617 31.00 32.81 -19.31
C ARG A 617 30.72 31.34 -19.68
N CYS A 618 30.08 30.58 -18.79
CA CYS A 618 29.70 29.20 -19.06
C CYS A 618 28.72 29.08 -20.23
N THR A 619 28.98 28.18 -21.17
CA THR A 619 28.10 27.91 -22.34
C THR A 619 26.80 27.20 -21.98
N GLY A 620 26.66 26.66 -20.77
CA GLY A 620 25.47 25.91 -20.34
C GLY A 620 24.59 26.61 -19.30
N CYS A 621 25.15 27.40 -18.38
CA CYS A 621 24.38 27.98 -17.26
C CYS A 621 24.70 29.45 -16.95
N SER A 622 25.47 30.15 -17.78
CA SER A 622 25.64 31.60 -17.61
C SER A 622 24.32 32.33 -17.82
N ASP A 623 24.12 33.45 -17.13
CA ASP A 623 22.93 34.27 -17.33
C ASP A 623 22.78 34.75 -18.77
N THR A 624 23.89 34.96 -19.49
CA THR A 624 23.86 35.31 -20.92
C THR A 624 23.17 34.23 -21.76
N VAL A 625 23.53 32.96 -21.55
CA VAL A 625 22.92 31.83 -22.26
C VAL A 625 21.48 31.61 -21.83
N LEU A 626 21.20 31.67 -20.52
CA LEU A 626 19.85 31.45 -19.99
C LEU A 626 18.87 32.53 -20.46
N ASN A 627 19.29 33.80 -20.45
CA ASN A 627 18.46 34.90 -20.94
C ASN A 627 18.23 34.82 -22.46
N ALA A 628 19.21 34.36 -23.23
CA ALA A 628 19.04 34.13 -24.66
C ALA A 628 18.04 33.00 -24.94
N TYR A 629 18.16 31.87 -24.24
CA TYR A 629 17.21 30.76 -24.30
C TYR A 629 15.79 31.20 -23.93
N GLU A 630 15.63 31.97 -22.84
CA GLU A 630 14.32 32.44 -22.36
C GLU A 630 13.66 33.47 -23.31
N LYS A 631 14.46 34.27 -24.01
CA LYS A 631 13.97 35.33 -24.90
C LYS A 631 13.74 34.86 -26.34
N GLU A 632 14.67 34.10 -26.89
CA GLU A 632 14.68 33.68 -28.30
C GLU A 632 14.17 32.24 -28.50
N GLY A 633 14.10 31.43 -27.44
CA GLY A 633 13.55 30.07 -27.48
C GLY A 633 14.25 29.19 -28.53
N PHE A 634 13.44 28.52 -29.36
CA PHE A 634 13.93 27.57 -30.37
C PHE A 634 14.87 28.20 -31.40
N ASP A 635 14.74 29.50 -31.69
CA ASP A 635 15.60 30.14 -32.68
C ASP A 635 17.06 30.26 -32.19
N MET A 636 17.26 30.51 -30.89
CA MET A 636 18.61 30.48 -30.28
C MET A 636 19.19 29.07 -30.27
N MET A 637 18.35 28.08 -29.94
CA MET A 637 18.76 26.67 -29.96
C MET A 637 19.19 26.23 -31.36
N LEU A 638 18.41 26.61 -32.38
CA LEU A 638 18.71 26.27 -33.77
C LEU A 638 20.04 26.89 -34.25
N LYS A 639 20.33 28.14 -33.86
CA LYS A 639 21.65 28.75 -34.08
C LYS A 639 22.75 27.96 -33.39
N ALA A 640 22.56 27.59 -32.11
CA ALA A 640 23.53 26.80 -31.37
C ALA A 640 23.80 25.40 -31.97
N PHE A 641 22.80 24.76 -32.60
CA PHE A 641 22.97 23.49 -33.29
C PHE A 641 23.72 23.64 -34.62
N ASN A 642 23.41 24.68 -35.37
CA ASN A 642 23.91 24.87 -36.73
C ASN A 642 25.26 25.59 -36.81
N GLU A 643 25.58 26.45 -35.85
CA GLU A 643 26.75 27.34 -35.86
C GLU A 643 27.73 26.96 -34.73
N PRO A 644 28.84 26.27 -35.02
CA PRO A 644 29.76 25.74 -33.99
C PRO A 644 30.33 26.79 -33.03
N LYS A 645 30.54 28.03 -33.49
CA LYS A 645 31.11 29.12 -32.68
C LYS A 645 30.07 29.98 -31.97
N TYR A 646 28.78 29.78 -32.23
CA TYR A 646 27.73 30.66 -31.71
C TYR A 646 27.75 30.77 -30.18
N LEU A 647 27.92 29.65 -29.48
CA LEU A 647 27.95 29.63 -28.01
C LEU A 647 29.19 30.34 -27.43
N GLU A 648 30.34 30.24 -28.09
CA GLU A 648 31.58 30.92 -27.67
C GLU A 648 31.44 32.43 -27.83
N THR A 649 30.90 32.88 -28.96
CA THR A 649 30.64 34.29 -29.24
C THR A 649 29.54 34.87 -28.34
N LEU A 650 28.49 34.09 -28.05
CA LEU A 650 27.43 34.51 -27.14
C LEU A 650 27.95 34.74 -25.72
N THR A 651 28.86 33.89 -25.24
CA THR A 651 29.41 33.95 -23.88
C THR A 651 30.66 34.84 -23.75
N GLY A 652 31.25 35.27 -24.87
CA GLY A 652 32.52 36.00 -24.89
C GLY A 652 33.72 35.12 -24.53
N LEU A 653 33.62 33.81 -24.74
CA LEU A 653 34.74 32.87 -24.62
C LEU A 653 35.73 33.05 -25.77
N ASP A 654 35.25 33.35 -26.97
CA ASP A 654 36.07 33.66 -28.14
C ASP A 654 37.05 34.80 -27.86
N LYS A 655 36.58 35.89 -27.24
CA LYS A 655 37.42 37.02 -26.81
C LYS A 655 38.44 36.63 -25.75
N LEU A 656 38.08 35.73 -24.83
CA LEU A 656 39.01 35.23 -23.80
C LEU A 656 40.14 34.42 -24.45
N TYR A 657 39.83 33.63 -25.48
CA TYR A 657 40.82 32.89 -26.25
C TYR A 657 41.76 33.83 -27.02
N GLU A 658 41.21 34.87 -27.65
CA GLU A 658 42.01 35.91 -28.33
C GLU A 658 42.93 36.65 -27.35
N GLU A 659 42.42 37.04 -26.17
CA GLU A 659 43.20 37.67 -25.09
C GLU A 659 44.30 36.73 -24.57
N GLY A 660 43.99 35.46 -24.36
CA GLY A 660 44.95 34.44 -23.92
C GLY A 660 46.05 34.16 -24.95
N GLN A 661 45.68 34.09 -26.23
CA GLN A 661 46.65 33.92 -27.31
C GLN A 661 47.54 35.15 -27.45
N ALA A 662 46.96 36.36 -27.41
CA ALA A 662 47.73 37.59 -27.42
C ALA A 662 48.66 37.73 -26.19
N ALA A 663 48.26 37.22 -25.03
CA ALA A 663 49.11 37.18 -23.85
C ALA A 663 50.28 36.19 -24.03
N LEU A 664 50.05 35.01 -24.63
CA LEU A 664 51.08 34.02 -24.94
C LEU A 664 52.06 34.51 -26.00
N ASP A 665 51.56 35.20 -27.04
CA ASP A 665 52.38 35.76 -28.11
C ASP A 665 53.25 36.95 -27.62
N ASN A 666 52.85 37.59 -26.51
CA ASN A 666 53.63 38.64 -25.84
C ASN A 666 54.63 38.10 -24.79
N VAL A 667 54.68 36.79 -24.55
CA VAL A 667 55.75 36.18 -23.75
C VAL A 667 56.95 35.95 -24.67
N ASP A 668 57.90 36.90 -24.68
CA ASP A 668 59.22 36.69 -25.28
C ASP A 668 59.87 35.50 -24.57
N TRP A 669 60.02 34.39 -25.29
CA TRP A 669 60.90 33.33 -24.86
C TRP A 669 62.31 33.85 -25.09
N ASP A 670 62.97 34.35 -24.04
CA ASP A 670 64.41 34.66 -24.09
C ASP A 670 65.16 33.40 -24.54
N VAL A 671 65.41 33.32 -25.83
CA VAL A 671 66.32 32.33 -26.41
C VAL A 671 67.71 32.88 -26.11
N ASP A 672 68.32 32.39 -25.04
CA ASP A 672 69.73 32.60 -24.73
C ASP A 672 70.58 31.95 -25.85
N GLU A 673 70.72 32.66 -26.97
CA GLU A 673 71.77 32.45 -27.97
C GLU A 673 72.87 33.49 -27.74
N GLY A 674 73.97 33.08 -27.11
CA GLY A 674 75.24 33.81 -27.25
C GLY A 674 76.22 33.65 -26.09
N GLY A 675 77.15 32.71 -26.20
CA GLY A 675 78.30 32.65 -25.29
C GLY A 675 79.30 31.53 -25.55
N GLU A 676 79.84 31.43 -26.77
CA GLU A 676 81.12 30.74 -26.95
C GLU A 676 82.23 31.48 -26.17
N GLY A 677 83.06 30.74 -25.42
CA GLY A 677 84.47 31.09 -25.29
C GLY A 677 85.08 31.20 -23.89
N SER A 678 85.87 30.18 -23.56
CA SER A 678 87.14 30.22 -22.80
C SER A 678 87.13 30.09 -21.27
N GLY A 679 87.85 29.07 -20.80
CA GLY A 679 88.96 29.27 -19.86
C GLY A 679 88.79 28.80 -18.41
N ASP A 680 89.21 27.56 -18.18
CA ASP A 680 90.00 27.05 -17.05
C ASP A 680 89.49 27.09 -15.59
N ASP A 681 89.55 25.88 -15.01
CA ASP A 681 89.88 25.51 -13.63
C ASP A 681 89.25 26.30 -12.46
N PHE A 682 88.27 25.69 -11.79
CA PHE A 682 88.40 25.02 -10.47
C PHE A 682 87.07 24.47 -9.95
#